data_AF-A0A0D7B212-F1
#
_entry.id   AF-A0A0D7B212-F1
#
_cell.length_a   1.000
_cell.length_b   1.000
_cell.length_c   1.000
_cell.angle_alpha   90.00
_cell.angle_beta   90.00
_cell.angle_gamma   90.00
#
_symmetry.space_group_name_H-M   'P 1'
#
loop_
_entity.id
_entity.type
_entity.pdbx_description
1 polymer ?
#
loop_
_entity_poly.entity_id
_entity_poly.type
_entity_poly.pdbx_seq_one_letter_code
_entity_poly.pdbx_strand_id
1 'polypeptide(L)'
;MEVPFRSSGALSRQQYALVRKIEEEKSSQAADQLILAEIDAVKKQITHPQLSLQESKELLIILLYCESAITAAILDHGALHFALPHALSLAEAGATIADKRIGYMFCTEVMPRDHELQLMLVNTVRKDLESSVILRICLALDTIIYSSTYDMVPAVLPRLHDLLGHNSAHIRRRVLLAFRAISVHDHDILHTITHTLVRRLRDADPAIAATALVAALSYPKVDDLHTTINDLFASNPHPQSKHFMLAILRVLKAVGLDNEHLPYLVKIVRISLLNKQYSVLGEAFSLLSSLPSDRLLTLPLASRRAPVENILPLLRSKDPNERYIFAMCVGCIDPKWWAGTSPDIPAVFGEHDVQQFMRMLESPDPILRAKTMNVLMKVDESLVSTYYVQALGNILPGLSLDNRIECACRLLECVEVLAASDGEKYAKDVITLLKSTEPPASESQRVLVEKILLYIRESQSMFQMACSTIFLGYMLEDDEPGPTIMVIVAALACEYCEKLSFPAEELLNGITTKLLTMPPSVQDVCLLSMLRMTLECQTVSEDVRTVVTHLASISRRYIRKRCEQFLRLSADKDGLKALLATASTYTLPDILAALFAEGTSQKSSHTSTASVSQVASPPTSPSMSGSKLRYDAYEAPKSPARPRVSQQRPSAARHDLESGGWSGTMTPGELTLSPPYELQKLSLSPLHSSRRKMTDDDGMPIPESARSDLIAFDTPFLSGSPLMPSTMPPASSPAPSQPVPDTGLPDFKTQWESMESSTASRGWFEGSADALVKQLKTIESIGIYTFPAGDEPFVGEDKVLVRIGDSYAALRLRTDEDEECLWRMRVADAQLRVLVKRALGGE
;
A
#
# COMPACT_ATOMS: atom_id res chain seq x y z
N MET A 1 9.90 10.61 16.13
CA MET A 1 10.38 9.40 16.85
C MET A 1 10.94 9.77 18.23
N GLU A 2 10.55 9.08 19.31
CA GLU A 2 11.15 9.23 20.67
C GLU A 2 12.15 8.10 21.02
N VAL A 3 12.71 7.43 20.01
CA VAL A 3 13.63 6.30 20.23
C VAL A 3 15.07 6.81 20.16
N PRO A 4 15.90 6.66 21.21
CA PRO A 4 17.29 7.11 21.21
C PRO A 4 18.15 6.32 20.20
N PHE A 5 19.25 6.92 19.73
CA PHE A 5 20.15 6.33 18.72
C PHE A 5 20.58 4.88 19.02
N ARG A 6 20.82 4.54 20.30
CA ARG A 6 21.27 3.20 20.69
C ARG A 6 20.20 2.12 20.50
N SER A 7 18.92 2.49 20.46
CA SER A 7 17.80 1.57 20.25
C SER A 7 17.11 1.76 18.89
N SER A 8 17.59 2.70 18.06
CA SER A 8 17.00 2.97 16.73
C SER A 8 17.51 2.04 15.62
N GLY A 9 18.55 1.24 15.88
CA GLY A 9 19.14 0.35 14.88
C GLY A 9 19.87 1.06 13.74
N ALA A 10 20.04 2.39 13.80
CA ALA A 10 20.78 3.16 12.82
C ALA A 10 22.29 2.84 12.88
N LEU A 11 22.94 2.70 11.73
CA LEU A 11 24.38 2.41 11.67
C LEU A 11 25.22 3.64 12.03
N SER A 12 24.76 4.83 11.63
CA SER A 12 25.49 6.08 11.87
C SER A 12 24.60 7.16 12.50
N ARG A 13 25.23 8.07 13.24
CA ARG A 13 24.54 9.24 13.81
C ARG A 13 23.99 10.16 12.72
N GLN A 14 24.66 10.22 11.57
CA GLN A 14 24.19 10.96 10.40
C GLN A 14 22.89 10.36 9.87
N GLN A 15 22.84 9.04 9.67
CA GLN A 15 21.62 8.33 9.24
C GLN A 15 20.46 8.60 10.22
N TYR A 16 20.70 8.45 11.52
CA TYR A 16 19.68 8.71 12.54
C TYR A 16 19.17 10.16 12.55
N ALA A 17 20.09 11.13 12.43
CA ALA A 17 19.73 12.54 12.38
C ALA A 17 18.93 12.89 11.11
N LEU A 18 19.26 12.29 9.97
CA LEU A 18 18.55 12.49 8.71
C LEU A 18 17.12 11.96 8.79
N VAL A 19 16.94 10.70 9.20
CA VAL A 19 15.61 10.08 9.35
C VAL A 19 14.74 10.91 10.29
N ARG A 20 15.30 11.33 11.43
CA ARG A 20 14.59 12.16 12.40
C ARG A 20 14.14 13.50 11.81
N LYS A 21 15.03 14.19 11.07
CA LYS A 21 14.69 15.45 10.41
C LYS A 21 13.55 15.27 9.41
N ILE A 22 13.61 14.24 8.58
CA ILE A 22 12.60 13.99 7.53
C ILE A 22 11.24 13.62 8.15
N GLU A 23 11.22 12.83 9.22
CA GLU A 23 9.98 12.45 9.90
C GLU A 23 9.37 13.55 10.76
N GLU A 24 10.17 14.50 11.27
CA GLU A 24 9.69 15.64 12.05
C GLU A 24 9.06 16.73 11.17
N GLU A 25 9.33 16.73 9.86
CA GLU A 25 8.75 17.70 8.93
C GLU A 25 7.26 17.46 8.67
N LYS A 26 6.47 18.54 8.70
CA LYS A 26 5.01 18.49 8.50
C LYS A 26 4.59 18.54 7.03
N SER A 27 5.50 18.95 6.13
CA SER A 27 5.23 19.12 4.70
C SER A 27 6.06 18.17 3.87
N SER A 28 5.40 17.41 2.98
CA SER A 28 6.07 16.49 2.05
C SER A 28 7.10 17.22 1.16
N GLN A 29 6.80 18.44 0.74
CA GLN A 29 7.71 19.23 -0.11
C GLN A 29 8.99 19.66 0.62
N ALA A 30 8.89 19.97 1.91
CA ALA A 30 10.06 20.32 2.72
C ALA A 30 10.94 19.09 2.99
N ALA A 31 10.32 17.94 3.24
CA ALA A 31 11.01 16.67 3.36
C ALA A 31 11.76 16.31 2.06
N ASP A 32 11.13 16.46 0.89
CA ASP A 32 11.76 16.19 -0.41
C ASP A 32 12.98 17.11 -0.65
N GLN A 33 12.93 18.39 -0.27
CA GLN A 33 14.07 19.31 -0.39
C GLN A 33 15.26 18.90 0.50
N LEU A 34 14.99 18.43 1.73
CA LEU A 34 16.02 17.91 2.62
C LEU A 34 16.69 16.66 2.05
N ILE A 35 15.90 15.77 1.44
CA ILE A 35 16.41 14.57 0.79
C ILE A 35 17.34 14.93 -0.37
N LEU A 36 16.93 15.85 -1.25
CA LEU A 36 17.77 16.30 -2.38
C LEU A 36 19.09 16.93 -1.90
N ALA A 37 19.03 17.76 -0.85
CA ALA A 37 20.22 18.37 -0.27
C ALA A 37 21.20 17.32 0.31
N GLU A 38 20.67 16.26 0.92
CA GLU A 38 21.48 15.16 1.43
C GLU A 38 22.09 14.33 0.29
N ILE A 39 21.35 14.04 -0.78
CA ILE A 39 21.89 13.35 -1.97
C ILE A 39 23.08 14.13 -2.55
N ASP A 40 22.97 15.46 -2.67
CA ASP A 40 24.06 16.31 -3.14
C ASP A 40 25.26 16.33 -2.18
N ALA A 41 25.02 16.27 -0.87
CA ALA A 41 26.07 16.17 0.13
C ALA A 41 26.82 14.83 0.01
N VAL A 42 26.09 13.73 -0.10
CA VAL A 42 26.67 12.38 -0.26
C VAL A 42 27.43 12.26 -1.58
N LYS A 43 26.91 12.85 -2.68
CA LYS A 43 27.61 12.89 -3.97
C LYS A 43 29.00 13.52 -3.87
N LYS A 44 29.14 14.61 -3.10
CA LYS A 44 30.43 15.24 -2.85
C LYS A 44 31.36 14.34 -2.04
N GLN A 45 30.83 13.65 -1.02
CA GLN A 45 31.61 12.78 -0.15
C GLN A 45 32.12 11.52 -0.88
N ILE A 46 31.28 10.88 -1.69
CA ILE A 46 31.62 9.62 -2.37
C ILE A 46 32.60 9.82 -3.54
N THR A 47 32.73 11.05 -4.04
CA THR A 47 33.69 11.39 -5.10
C THR A 47 35.14 11.47 -4.58
N HIS A 48 35.35 11.41 -3.25
CA HIS A 48 36.69 11.43 -2.67
C HIS A 48 37.46 10.12 -2.92
N PRO A 49 38.72 10.18 -3.42
CA PRO A 49 39.47 9.02 -3.90
C PRO A 49 40.01 8.07 -2.82
N GLN A 50 39.75 8.32 -1.52
CA GLN A 50 40.21 7.49 -0.39
C GLN A 50 39.07 7.07 0.54
N LEU A 51 37.90 6.76 -0.03
CA LEU A 51 36.76 6.29 0.74
C LEU A 51 36.97 4.83 1.19
N SER A 52 36.81 4.55 2.48
CA SER A 52 36.84 3.17 2.97
C SER A 52 35.55 2.42 2.60
N LEU A 53 35.62 1.08 2.53
CA LEU A 53 34.42 0.25 2.27
C LEU A 53 33.35 0.40 3.36
N GLN A 54 33.74 0.71 4.60
CA GLN A 54 32.81 0.94 5.70
C GLN A 54 32.07 2.28 5.54
N GLU A 55 32.78 3.35 5.18
CA GLU A 55 32.15 4.65 4.89
C GLU A 55 31.27 4.54 3.63
N SER A 56 31.73 3.84 2.60
CA SER A 56 30.92 3.55 1.41
C SER A 56 29.60 2.89 1.77
N LYS A 57 29.63 1.89 2.65
CA LYS A 57 28.42 1.20 3.12
C LYS A 57 27.43 2.15 3.79
N GLU A 58 27.89 3.02 4.67
CA GLU A 58 27.03 3.98 5.37
C GLU A 58 26.38 4.97 4.39
N LEU A 59 27.14 5.48 3.42
CA LEU A 59 26.63 6.38 2.39
C LEU A 59 25.58 5.70 1.49
N LEU A 60 25.83 4.45 1.08
CA LEU A 60 24.88 3.70 0.24
C LEU A 60 23.55 3.43 0.96
N ILE A 61 23.58 3.17 2.27
CA ILE A 61 22.36 3.01 3.08
C ILE A 61 21.58 4.32 3.15
N ILE A 62 22.28 5.45 3.34
CA ILE A 62 21.64 6.77 3.34
C ILE A 62 20.97 7.03 1.99
N LEU A 63 21.65 6.75 0.88
CA LEU A 63 21.09 6.93 -0.46
C LEU A 63 19.87 6.03 -0.73
N LEU A 64 19.87 4.77 -0.25
CA LEU A 64 18.70 3.89 -0.36
C LEU A 64 17.52 4.41 0.46
N TYR A 65 17.79 4.95 1.66
CA TYR A 65 16.74 5.60 2.44
C TYR A 65 16.17 6.81 1.70
N CYS A 66 17.03 7.68 1.15
CA CYS A 66 16.63 8.82 0.34
C CYS A 66 15.78 8.40 -0.87
N GLU A 67 16.15 7.33 -1.58
CA GLU A 67 15.37 6.79 -2.70
C GLU A 67 13.99 6.29 -2.26
N SER A 68 13.91 5.60 -1.12
CA SER A 68 12.64 5.06 -0.60
C SER A 68 11.71 6.13 -0.03
N ALA A 69 12.27 7.22 0.51
CA ALA A 69 11.53 8.26 1.22
C ALA A 69 11.04 9.39 0.31
N ILE A 70 11.69 9.63 -0.84
CA ILE A 70 11.34 10.72 -1.74
C ILE A 70 10.04 10.44 -2.50
N THR A 71 9.23 11.47 -2.71
CA THR A 71 8.06 11.36 -3.58
C THR A 71 8.50 11.12 -5.02
N ALA A 72 8.05 10.01 -5.63
CA ALA A 72 8.55 9.49 -6.92
C ALA A 72 8.53 10.47 -8.11
N ALA A 73 7.83 11.60 -8.01
CA ALA A 73 7.69 12.60 -9.06
C ALA A 73 8.91 13.55 -9.20
N ILE A 74 9.86 13.56 -8.25
CA ILE A 74 10.90 14.61 -8.16
C ILE A 74 12.31 14.10 -8.49
N LEU A 75 12.59 12.80 -8.32
CA LEU A 75 13.94 12.28 -8.54
C LEU A 75 14.18 11.98 -10.02
N ASP A 76 15.15 12.66 -10.63
CA ASP A 76 15.55 12.42 -12.03
C ASP A 76 16.08 10.99 -12.23
N HIS A 77 15.81 10.42 -13.40
CA HIS A 77 16.23 9.08 -13.79
C HIS A 77 17.75 9.03 -13.94
N GLY A 78 18.42 8.66 -12.86
CA GLY A 78 19.88 8.52 -12.81
C GLY A 78 20.58 9.39 -11.77
N ALA A 79 19.83 10.10 -10.92
CA ALA A 79 20.39 10.92 -9.85
C ALA A 79 21.39 10.16 -8.96
N LEU A 80 21.21 8.85 -8.76
CA LEU A 80 22.03 8.00 -7.88
C LEU A 80 23.12 7.18 -8.60
N HIS A 81 23.24 7.26 -9.94
CA HIS A 81 24.17 6.41 -10.70
C HIS A 81 25.64 6.60 -10.32
N PHE A 82 26.01 7.78 -9.80
CA PHE A 82 27.37 8.07 -9.33
C PHE A 82 27.84 7.11 -8.22
N ALA A 83 26.92 6.48 -7.48
CA ALA A 83 27.22 5.58 -6.38
C ALA A 83 27.35 4.10 -6.83
N LEU A 84 26.96 3.75 -8.05
CA LEU A 84 26.99 2.37 -8.56
C LEU A 84 28.40 1.73 -8.57
N PRO A 85 29.50 2.43 -8.92
CA PRO A 85 30.85 1.85 -8.84
C PRO A 85 31.21 1.43 -7.40
N HIS A 86 30.81 2.23 -6.42
CA HIS A 86 31.07 1.97 -5.01
C HIS A 86 30.21 0.82 -4.47
N ALA A 87 28.94 0.75 -4.88
CA ALA A 87 28.05 -0.37 -4.57
C ALA A 87 28.58 -1.70 -5.13
N LEU A 88 29.07 -1.69 -6.38
CA LEU A 88 29.66 -2.85 -7.01
C LEU A 88 30.97 -3.29 -6.33
N SER A 89 31.83 -2.33 -5.97
CA SER A 89 33.03 -2.62 -5.18
C SER A 89 32.68 -3.23 -3.82
N LEU A 90 31.61 -2.78 -3.18
CA LEU A 90 31.14 -3.34 -1.92
C LEU A 90 30.56 -4.76 -2.09
N ALA A 91 29.85 -5.01 -3.19
CA ALA A 91 29.33 -6.34 -3.54
C ALA A 91 30.45 -7.35 -3.84
N GLU A 92 31.52 -6.91 -4.51
CA GLU A 92 32.65 -7.77 -4.86
C GLU A 92 33.59 -8.00 -3.68
N ALA A 93 34.11 -6.92 -3.09
CA ALA A 93 35.20 -6.93 -2.12
C ALA A 93 34.75 -6.83 -0.65
N GLY A 94 33.44 -6.75 -0.37
CA GLY A 94 32.90 -6.70 0.97
C GLY A 94 33.41 -7.85 1.85
N ALA A 95 33.95 -7.50 3.03
CA ALA A 95 34.54 -8.46 3.96
C ALA A 95 33.46 -9.35 4.63
N THR A 96 32.31 -8.76 4.96
CA THR A 96 31.19 -9.48 5.56
C THR A 96 30.05 -9.73 4.56
N ILE A 97 29.22 -10.72 4.85
CA ILE A 97 27.99 -11.01 4.08
C ILE A 97 27.03 -9.82 4.10
N ALA A 98 26.97 -9.08 5.22
CA ALA A 98 26.16 -7.88 5.34
C ALA A 98 26.62 -6.77 4.38
N ASP A 99 27.93 -6.59 4.22
CA ASP A 99 28.48 -5.58 3.31
C ASP A 99 28.14 -5.94 1.85
N LYS A 100 28.37 -7.19 1.45
CA LYS A 100 28.01 -7.67 0.12
C LYS A 100 26.52 -7.52 -0.17
N ARG A 101 25.66 -7.85 0.81
CA ARG A 101 24.20 -7.71 0.69
C ARG A 101 23.78 -6.27 0.40
N ILE A 102 24.39 -5.29 1.05
CA ILE A 102 24.09 -3.88 0.82
C ILE A 102 24.53 -3.47 -0.59
N GLY A 103 25.71 -3.91 -1.04
CA GLY A 103 26.15 -3.67 -2.41
C GLY A 103 25.19 -4.25 -3.45
N TYR A 104 24.80 -5.52 -3.30
CA TYR A 104 23.84 -6.18 -4.19
C TYR A 104 22.46 -5.50 -4.18
N MET A 105 21.95 -5.14 -3.01
CA MET A 105 20.67 -4.44 -2.86
C MET A 105 20.70 -3.09 -3.56
N PHE A 106 21.76 -2.29 -3.36
CA PHE A 106 21.91 -1.01 -4.04
C PHE A 106 21.94 -1.16 -5.56
N CYS A 107 22.73 -2.10 -6.08
CA CYS A 107 22.76 -2.37 -7.52
C CYS A 107 21.39 -2.83 -8.05
N THR A 108 20.64 -3.63 -7.29
CA THR A 108 19.34 -4.14 -7.71
C THR A 108 18.26 -3.05 -7.79
N GLU A 109 18.25 -2.10 -6.85
CA GLU A 109 17.27 -1.01 -6.83
C GLU A 109 17.61 0.12 -7.82
N VAL A 110 18.88 0.50 -7.90
CA VAL A 110 19.33 1.72 -8.60
C VAL A 110 19.79 1.47 -10.04
N MET A 111 20.38 0.30 -10.35
CA MET A 111 21.03 0.08 -11.66
C MET A 111 20.01 -0.20 -12.77
N PRO A 112 19.99 0.59 -13.87
CA PRO A 112 19.22 0.25 -15.06
C PRO A 112 19.75 -1.01 -15.76
N ARG A 113 18.90 -1.69 -16.53
CA ARG A 113 19.26 -2.95 -17.21
C ARG A 113 20.37 -2.79 -18.26
N ASP A 114 20.45 -1.62 -18.91
CA ASP A 114 21.41 -1.32 -19.97
C ASP A 114 22.66 -0.57 -19.45
N HIS A 115 22.86 -0.53 -18.13
CA HIS A 115 23.99 0.18 -17.53
C HIS A 115 25.32 -0.49 -17.85
N GLU A 116 26.38 0.29 -18.11
CA GLU A 116 27.71 -0.22 -18.50
C GLU A 116 28.34 -1.19 -17.47
N LEU A 117 28.00 -1.02 -16.19
CA LEU A 117 28.48 -1.87 -15.09
C LEU A 117 27.74 -3.20 -14.95
N GLN A 118 26.68 -3.45 -15.71
CA GLN A 118 25.86 -4.66 -15.61
C GLN A 118 26.71 -5.93 -15.80
N LEU A 119 27.64 -5.93 -16.77
CA LEU A 119 28.53 -7.06 -17.01
C LEU A 119 29.46 -7.35 -15.82
N MET A 120 29.90 -6.31 -15.11
CA MET A 120 30.70 -6.50 -13.90
C MET A 120 29.86 -7.09 -12.76
N LEU A 121 28.62 -6.64 -12.59
CA LEU A 121 27.69 -7.23 -11.63
C LEU A 121 27.44 -8.72 -11.92
N VAL A 122 27.20 -9.08 -13.19
CA VAL A 122 27.06 -10.48 -13.63
C VAL A 122 28.30 -11.30 -13.29
N ASN A 123 29.50 -10.76 -13.51
CA ASN A 123 30.74 -11.44 -13.12
C ASN A 123 30.86 -11.63 -11.60
N THR A 124 30.45 -10.64 -10.80
CA THR A 124 30.45 -10.74 -9.33
C THR A 124 29.46 -11.80 -8.84
N VAL A 125 28.26 -11.86 -9.41
CA VAL A 125 27.26 -12.92 -9.15
C VAL A 125 27.83 -14.29 -9.49
N ARG A 126 28.48 -14.44 -10.66
CA ARG A 126 29.11 -15.70 -11.09
C ARG A 126 30.17 -16.18 -10.07
N LYS A 127 31.08 -15.29 -9.66
CA LYS A 127 32.11 -15.59 -8.65
C LYS A 127 31.49 -16.05 -7.32
N ASP A 128 30.43 -15.39 -6.86
CA ASP A 128 29.78 -15.73 -5.59
C ASP A 128 28.94 -17.04 -5.68
N LEU A 129 28.45 -17.44 -6.86
CA LEU A 129 27.85 -18.77 -7.10
C LEU A 129 28.86 -19.92 -7.10
N GLU A 130 30.09 -19.64 -7.52
CA GLU A 130 31.21 -20.61 -7.55
C GLU A 130 31.86 -20.78 -6.16
N SER A 131 31.61 -19.87 -5.23
CA SER A 131 32.10 -19.92 -3.86
C SER A 131 31.64 -21.18 -3.10
N SER A 132 32.46 -21.67 -2.17
CA SER A 132 32.10 -22.75 -1.24
C SER A 132 31.23 -22.29 -0.07
N VAL A 133 31.18 -20.98 0.19
CA VAL A 133 30.42 -20.38 1.30
C VAL A 133 28.93 -20.31 0.94
N ILE A 134 28.10 -21.08 1.63
CA ILE A 134 26.63 -21.16 1.43
C ILE A 134 25.98 -19.77 1.40
N LEU A 135 26.36 -18.87 2.32
CA LEU A 135 25.80 -17.52 2.39
C LEU A 135 26.07 -16.68 1.14
N ARG A 136 27.24 -16.84 0.52
CA ARG A 136 27.58 -16.13 -0.73
C ARG A 136 26.77 -16.66 -1.91
N ILE A 137 26.63 -17.98 -1.99
CA ILE A 137 25.77 -18.64 -3.00
C ILE A 137 24.33 -18.13 -2.84
N CYS A 138 23.79 -18.10 -1.62
CA CYS A 138 22.43 -17.61 -1.36
C CYS A 138 22.25 -16.15 -1.77
N LEU A 139 23.20 -15.25 -1.47
CA LEU A 139 23.13 -13.85 -1.89
C LEU A 139 23.14 -13.70 -3.43
N ALA A 140 23.99 -14.46 -4.11
CA ALA A 140 24.04 -14.46 -5.56
C ALA A 140 22.72 -14.98 -6.16
N LEU A 141 22.16 -16.07 -5.62
CA LEU A 141 20.87 -16.59 -6.04
C LEU A 141 19.72 -15.60 -5.77
N ASP A 142 19.72 -14.92 -4.62
CA ASP A 142 18.72 -13.89 -4.32
C ASP A 142 18.80 -12.75 -5.35
N THR A 143 20.00 -12.31 -5.70
CA THR A 143 20.22 -11.29 -6.75
C THR A 143 19.67 -11.73 -8.10
N ILE A 144 19.86 -13.00 -8.49
CA ILE A 144 19.31 -13.56 -9.73
C ILE A 144 17.77 -13.60 -9.70
N ILE A 145 17.18 -13.93 -8.54
CA ILE A 145 15.72 -13.99 -8.38
C ILE A 145 15.09 -12.59 -8.53
N TYR A 146 15.73 -11.56 -7.98
CA TYR A 146 15.21 -10.19 -8.01
C TYR A 146 15.53 -9.42 -9.30
N SER A 147 16.72 -9.63 -9.89
CA SER A 147 17.21 -8.86 -11.04
C SER A 147 17.86 -9.74 -12.11
N SER A 148 17.06 -10.61 -12.74
CA SER A 148 17.51 -11.41 -13.87
C SER A 148 17.62 -10.57 -15.14
N THR A 149 18.79 -10.60 -15.80
CA THR A 149 19.04 -9.94 -17.10
C THR A 149 19.43 -10.97 -18.15
N TYR A 150 19.23 -10.64 -19.43
CA TYR A 150 19.50 -11.56 -20.55
C TYR A 150 20.97 -12.02 -20.56
N ASP A 151 21.92 -11.10 -20.36
CA ASP A 151 23.37 -11.41 -20.33
C ASP A 151 23.79 -12.27 -19.13
N MET A 152 22.97 -12.30 -18.07
CA MET A 152 23.24 -13.10 -16.88
C MET A 152 23.00 -14.60 -17.15
N VAL A 153 22.05 -14.93 -18.01
CA VAL A 153 21.60 -16.31 -18.28
C VAL A 153 22.75 -17.25 -18.65
N PRO A 154 23.56 -16.99 -19.71
CA PRO A 154 24.64 -17.89 -20.08
C PRO A 154 25.74 -18.00 -19.01
N ALA A 155 25.94 -16.96 -18.21
CA ALA A 155 26.99 -16.94 -17.18
C ALA A 155 26.64 -17.77 -15.95
N VAL A 156 25.36 -17.86 -15.58
CA VAL A 156 24.91 -18.53 -14.34
C VAL A 156 24.32 -19.92 -14.57
N LEU A 157 23.74 -20.18 -15.75
CA LEU A 157 22.97 -21.39 -16.03
C LEU A 157 23.74 -22.69 -15.77
N PRO A 158 25.00 -22.88 -16.20
CA PRO A 158 25.75 -24.11 -15.92
C PRO A 158 25.88 -24.38 -14.42
N ARG A 159 26.17 -23.32 -13.65
CA ARG A 159 26.35 -23.43 -12.19
C ARG A 159 25.02 -23.69 -11.48
N LEU A 160 23.91 -23.13 -11.96
CA LEU A 160 22.59 -23.41 -11.39
C LEU A 160 22.20 -24.88 -11.51
N HIS A 161 22.56 -25.55 -12.62
CA HIS A 161 22.32 -26.99 -12.79
C HIS A 161 23.02 -27.82 -11.72
N ASP A 162 24.28 -27.51 -11.40
CA ASP A 162 25.02 -28.20 -10.32
C ASP A 162 24.34 -28.01 -8.95
N LEU A 163 23.83 -26.80 -8.70
CA LEU A 163 23.26 -26.42 -7.39
C LEU A 163 21.87 -27.03 -7.12
N LEU A 164 21.17 -27.58 -8.13
CA LEU A 164 19.89 -28.29 -7.94
C LEU A 164 20.01 -29.53 -7.02
N GLY A 165 21.21 -30.13 -7.00
CA GLY A 165 21.53 -31.30 -6.18
C GLY A 165 22.15 -30.97 -4.82
N HIS A 166 22.32 -29.69 -4.48
CA HIS A 166 23.10 -29.29 -3.32
C HIS A 166 22.50 -29.77 -1.98
N ASN A 167 23.35 -30.10 -1.00
CA ASN A 167 22.93 -30.65 0.29
C ASN A 167 22.07 -29.67 1.12
N SER A 168 22.35 -28.37 1.01
CA SER A 168 21.60 -27.32 1.71
C SER A 168 20.22 -27.08 1.07
N ALA A 169 19.15 -27.23 1.87
CA ALA A 169 17.78 -26.95 1.43
C ALA A 169 17.58 -25.49 0.99
N HIS A 170 18.25 -24.54 1.66
CA HIS A 170 18.19 -23.12 1.34
C HIS A 170 18.69 -22.80 -0.07
N ILE A 171 19.74 -23.51 -0.52
CA ILE A 171 20.27 -23.37 -1.87
C ILE A 171 19.31 -24.00 -2.87
N ARG A 172 18.88 -25.25 -2.66
CA ARG A 172 17.94 -25.93 -3.57
C ARG A 172 16.67 -25.12 -3.81
N ARG A 173 16.11 -24.55 -2.75
CA ARG A 173 14.92 -23.70 -2.82
C ARG A 173 15.16 -22.47 -3.71
N ARG A 174 16.24 -21.73 -3.45
CA ARG A 174 16.57 -20.50 -4.21
C ARG A 174 16.95 -20.80 -5.66
N VAL A 175 17.62 -21.92 -5.93
CA VAL A 175 17.94 -22.35 -7.30
C VAL A 175 16.66 -22.56 -8.11
N LEU A 176 15.62 -23.20 -7.55
CA LEU A 176 14.33 -23.35 -8.23
C LEU A 176 13.66 -21.99 -8.54
N LEU A 177 13.73 -21.03 -7.61
CA LEU A 177 13.26 -19.67 -7.86
C LEU A 177 14.09 -18.94 -8.92
N ALA A 178 15.41 -19.13 -8.92
CA ALA A 178 16.31 -18.55 -9.91
C ALA A 178 16.03 -19.08 -11.32
N PHE A 179 15.79 -20.39 -11.46
CA PHE A 179 15.35 -20.98 -12.73
C PHE A 179 14.03 -20.38 -13.21
N ARG A 180 13.06 -20.20 -12.31
CA ARG A 180 11.81 -19.51 -12.62
C ARG A 180 12.06 -18.05 -13.06
N ALA A 181 12.91 -17.30 -12.36
CA ALA A 181 13.21 -15.90 -12.70
C ALA A 181 13.93 -15.75 -14.05
N ILE A 182 14.80 -16.69 -14.41
CA ILE A 182 15.51 -16.71 -15.69
C ILE A 182 14.61 -17.19 -16.83
N SER A 183 13.64 -18.06 -16.54
CA SER A 183 12.69 -18.57 -17.55
C SER A 183 11.81 -17.52 -18.23
N VAL A 184 11.81 -16.29 -17.72
CA VAL A 184 11.18 -15.13 -18.37
C VAL A 184 11.89 -14.76 -19.67
N HIS A 185 13.20 -15.00 -19.74
CA HIS A 185 14.03 -14.69 -20.92
C HIS A 185 14.09 -15.85 -21.91
N ASP A 186 14.10 -17.09 -21.42
CA ASP A 186 14.08 -18.31 -22.22
C ASP A 186 13.27 -19.40 -21.53
N HIS A 187 12.10 -19.72 -22.11
CA HIS A 187 11.16 -20.70 -21.56
C HIS A 187 11.68 -22.15 -21.62
N ASP A 188 12.59 -22.48 -22.54
CA ASP A 188 13.09 -23.85 -22.74
C ASP A 188 14.03 -24.30 -21.62
N ILE A 189 14.55 -23.35 -20.83
CA ILE A 189 15.36 -23.63 -19.65
C ILE A 189 14.61 -24.49 -18.63
N LEU A 190 13.30 -24.27 -18.45
CA LEU A 190 12.50 -25.07 -17.50
C LEU A 190 12.32 -26.52 -17.98
N HIS A 191 12.25 -26.74 -19.30
CA HIS A 191 12.16 -28.08 -19.86
C HIS A 191 13.35 -28.95 -19.43
N THR A 192 14.56 -28.38 -19.39
CA THR A 192 15.79 -29.08 -19.00
C THR A 192 15.78 -29.57 -17.55
N ILE A 193 15.06 -28.90 -16.65
CA ILE A 193 15.02 -29.25 -15.22
C ILE A 193 13.77 -30.03 -14.81
N THR A 194 12.86 -30.33 -15.74
CA THR A 194 11.55 -30.96 -15.51
C THR A 194 11.63 -32.20 -14.62
N HIS A 195 12.51 -33.16 -14.93
CA HIS A 195 12.65 -34.38 -14.13
C HIS A 195 13.10 -34.08 -12.68
N THR A 196 13.99 -33.10 -12.51
CA THR A 196 14.40 -32.66 -11.16
C THR A 196 13.27 -31.93 -10.46
N LEU A 197 12.49 -31.12 -11.18
CA LEU A 197 11.34 -30.41 -10.64
C LEU A 197 10.30 -31.37 -10.08
N VAL A 198 9.92 -32.40 -10.86
CA VAL A 198 8.98 -33.46 -10.43
C VAL A 198 9.48 -34.15 -9.16
N ARG A 199 10.78 -34.50 -9.11
CA ARG A 199 11.39 -35.09 -7.91
C ARG A 199 11.33 -34.15 -6.70
N ARG A 200 11.50 -32.84 -6.88
CA ARG A 200 11.47 -31.83 -5.81
C ARG A 200 10.06 -31.52 -5.30
N LEU A 201 9.01 -31.85 -6.05
CA LEU A 201 7.63 -31.77 -5.55
C LEU A 201 7.37 -32.72 -4.36
N ARG A 202 8.14 -33.82 -4.26
CA ARG A 202 8.07 -34.81 -3.16
C ARG A 202 9.24 -34.68 -2.17
N ASP A 203 9.89 -33.52 -2.10
CA ASP A 203 11.00 -33.27 -1.17
C ASP A 203 10.52 -33.33 0.29
N ALA A 204 11.41 -33.74 1.21
CA ALA A 204 11.09 -33.85 2.63
C ALA A 204 10.83 -32.47 3.27
N ASP A 205 11.44 -31.42 2.73
CA ASP A 205 11.19 -30.05 3.14
C ASP A 205 9.97 -29.46 2.42
N PRO A 206 8.87 -29.14 3.14
CA PRO A 206 7.66 -28.57 2.53
C PRO A 206 7.93 -27.22 1.84
N ALA A 207 8.96 -26.47 2.25
CA ALA A 207 9.30 -25.21 1.60
C ALA A 207 9.89 -25.40 0.20
N ILE A 208 10.65 -26.49 -0.02
CA ILE A 208 11.16 -26.86 -1.35
C ILE A 208 10.02 -27.36 -2.22
N ALA A 209 9.17 -28.24 -1.69
CA ALA A 209 8.00 -28.75 -2.41
C ALA A 209 7.06 -27.60 -2.85
N ALA A 210 6.78 -26.65 -1.95
CA ALA A 210 6.02 -25.44 -2.25
C ALA A 210 6.69 -24.63 -3.38
N THR A 211 8.00 -24.45 -3.33
CA THR A 211 8.74 -23.68 -4.34
C THR A 211 8.78 -24.40 -5.68
N ALA A 212 8.86 -25.73 -5.69
CA ALA A 212 8.77 -26.55 -6.89
C ALA A 212 7.37 -26.43 -7.54
N LEU A 213 6.29 -26.43 -6.76
CA LEU A 213 4.93 -26.16 -7.28
C LEU A 213 4.86 -24.79 -7.95
N VAL A 214 5.52 -23.80 -7.36
CA VAL A 214 5.52 -22.44 -7.89
C VAL A 214 6.31 -22.33 -9.20
N ALA A 215 7.45 -23.01 -9.29
CA ALA A 215 8.18 -23.11 -10.55
C ALA A 215 7.34 -23.83 -11.62
N ALA A 216 6.58 -24.87 -11.24
CA ALA A 216 5.68 -25.59 -12.13
C ALA A 216 4.57 -24.71 -12.74
N LEU A 217 4.09 -23.67 -12.06
CA LEU A 217 3.13 -22.71 -12.63
C LEU A 217 3.62 -22.05 -13.92
N SER A 218 4.94 -21.91 -14.05
CA SER A 218 5.55 -21.23 -15.20
C SER A 218 5.72 -22.19 -16.40
N TYR A 219 5.51 -23.49 -16.20
CA TYR A 219 5.65 -24.53 -17.22
C TYR A 219 4.63 -25.68 -17.05
N PRO A 220 3.32 -25.43 -17.31
CA PRO A 220 2.25 -26.38 -16.98
C PRO A 220 2.08 -27.53 -18.00
N LYS A 221 2.78 -27.52 -19.14
CA LYS A 221 2.50 -28.41 -20.30
C LYS A 221 3.14 -29.81 -20.24
N VAL A 222 3.50 -30.31 -19.05
CA VAL A 222 4.19 -31.60 -18.91
C VAL A 222 3.28 -32.62 -18.24
N ASP A 223 3.06 -33.75 -18.90
CA ASP A 223 2.19 -34.84 -18.44
C ASP A 223 2.66 -35.46 -17.11
N ASP A 224 3.98 -35.58 -16.90
CA ASP A 224 4.56 -36.07 -15.63
C ASP A 224 4.28 -35.13 -14.44
N LEU A 225 4.16 -33.83 -14.70
CA LEU A 225 3.77 -32.86 -13.67
C LEU A 225 2.28 -33.01 -13.33
N HIS A 226 1.42 -33.21 -14.33
CA HIS A 226 -0.01 -33.40 -14.13
C HIS A 226 -0.30 -34.55 -13.17
N THR A 227 0.26 -35.73 -13.43
CA THR A 227 0.07 -36.91 -12.58
C THR A 227 0.61 -36.69 -11.16
N THR A 228 1.81 -36.15 -11.04
CA THR A 228 2.45 -35.92 -9.73
C THR A 228 1.70 -34.91 -8.87
N ILE A 229 1.15 -33.84 -9.46
CA ILE A 229 0.43 -32.81 -8.72
C ILE A 229 -0.96 -33.32 -8.29
N ASN A 230 -1.64 -34.10 -9.14
CA ASN A 230 -2.89 -34.76 -8.78
C ASN A 230 -2.68 -35.77 -7.62
N ASP A 231 -1.62 -36.58 -7.66
CA ASP A 231 -1.21 -37.45 -6.55
C ASP A 231 -0.96 -36.68 -5.24
N LEU A 232 -0.26 -35.54 -5.34
CA LEU A 232 0.05 -34.69 -4.19
C LEU A 232 -1.21 -34.05 -3.60
N PHE A 233 -2.16 -33.65 -4.45
CA PHE A 233 -3.45 -33.13 -4.02
C PHE A 233 -4.26 -34.20 -3.28
N ALA A 234 -4.31 -35.42 -3.81
CA ALA A 234 -4.99 -36.55 -3.18
C ALA A 234 -4.35 -36.95 -1.83
N SER A 235 -3.01 -36.87 -1.75
CA SER A 235 -2.25 -37.21 -0.55
C SER A 235 -2.33 -36.16 0.57
N ASN A 236 -2.77 -34.93 0.26
CA ASN A 236 -2.90 -33.83 1.22
C ASN A 236 -4.37 -33.39 1.39
N PRO A 237 -5.26 -34.26 1.91
CA PRO A 237 -6.69 -33.96 2.04
C PRO A 237 -7.01 -32.95 3.16
N HIS A 238 -6.03 -32.58 3.99
CA HIS A 238 -6.19 -31.60 5.07
C HIS A 238 -5.17 -30.45 4.92
N PRO A 239 -5.61 -29.17 4.97
CA PRO A 239 -4.73 -28.02 4.88
C PRO A 239 -3.93 -27.86 6.18
N GLN A 240 -2.86 -28.64 6.36
CA GLN A 240 -1.90 -28.41 7.44
C GLN A 240 -1.15 -27.09 7.23
N SER A 241 -0.84 -26.74 5.97
CA SER A 241 -0.28 -25.45 5.57
C SER A 241 -1.14 -24.76 4.51
N LYS A 242 -1.67 -23.58 4.86
CA LYS A 242 -2.50 -22.75 3.95
C LYS A 242 -1.75 -22.40 2.67
N HIS A 243 -0.47 -22.04 2.78
CA HIS A 243 0.35 -21.62 1.64
C HIS A 243 0.64 -22.77 0.67
N PHE A 244 0.87 -23.97 1.20
CA PHE A 244 1.12 -25.15 0.36
C PHE A 244 -0.14 -25.54 -0.42
N MET A 245 -1.31 -25.56 0.23
CA MET A 245 -2.57 -25.85 -0.47
C MET A 245 -2.93 -24.80 -1.52
N LEU A 246 -2.69 -23.52 -1.24
CA LEU A 246 -2.84 -22.45 -2.25
C LEU A 246 -1.95 -22.68 -3.47
N ALA A 247 -0.69 -23.05 -3.26
CA ALA A 247 0.23 -23.35 -4.36
C ALA A 247 -0.30 -24.54 -5.20
N ILE A 248 -0.76 -25.63 -4.56
CA ILE A 248 -1.32 -26.78 -5.28
C ILE A 248 -2.54 -26.38 -6.12
N LEU A 249 -3.52 -25.69 -5.52
CA LEU A 249 -4.75 -25.30 -6.22
C LEU A 249 -4.47 -24.40 -7.44
N ARG A 250 -3.52 -23.47 -7.33
CA ARG A 250 -3.10 -22.63 -8.45
C ARG A 250 -2.48 -23.42 -9.58
N VAL A 251 -1.67 -24.43 -9.26
CA VAL A 251 -1.01 -25.25 -10.29
C VAL A 251 -2.04 -26.14 -10.96
N LEU A 252 -2.95 -26.74 -10.20
CA LEU A 252 -4.06 -27.52 -10.73
C LEU A 252 -4.96 -26.72 -11.66
N LYS A 253 -5.10 -25.40 -11.44
CA LYS A 253 -5.84 -24.53 -12.35
C LYS A 253 -5.17 -24.41 -13.72
N ALA A 254 -3.84 -24.45 -13.77
CA ALA A 254 -3.08 -24.38 -15.02
C ALA A 254 -2.92 -25.75 -15.69
N VAL A 255 -2.76 -26.82 -14.91
CA VAL A 255 -2.42 -28.18 -15.36
C VAL A 255 -3.67 -29.06 -15.54
N GLY A 256 -4.79 -28.71 -14.90
CA GLY A 256 -6.03 -29.48 -14.88
C GLY A 256 -6.12 -30.44 -13.68
N LEU A 257 -7.34 -30.63 -13.18
CA LEU A 257 -7.67 -31.58 -12.11
C LEU A 257 -8.31 -32.85 -12.69
N ASP A 258 -7.92 -34.00 -12.17
CA ASP A 258 -8.52 -35.28 -12.50
C ASP A 258 -9.91 -35.47 -11.88
N ASN A 259 -10.80 -36.13 -12.63
CA ASN A 259 -12.18 -36.35 -12.22
C ASN A 259 -12.29 -37.14 -10.91
N GLU A 260 -11.34 -38.04 -10.65
CA GLU A 260 -11.26 -38.84 -9.43
C GLU A 260 -11.05 -37.98 -8.17
N HIS A 261 -10.42 -36.82 -8.33
CA HIS A 261 -10.03 -35.95 -7.22
C HIS A 261 -11.02 -34.82 -6.96
N LEU A 262 -12.02 -34.67 -7.81
CA LEU A 262 -13.05 -33.64 -7.70
C LEU A 262 -13.85 -33.70 -6.37
N PRO A 263 -14.19 -34.88 -5.79
CA PRO A 263 -14.80 -34.95 -4.46
C PRO A 263 -13.91 -34.40 -3.34
N TYR A 264 -12.59 -34.51 -3.46
CA TYR A 264 -11.65 -33.96 -2.48
C TYR A 264 -11.64 -32.44 -2.53
N LEU A 265 -11.80 -31.83 -3.71
CA LEU A 265 -11.95 -30.39 -3.85
C LEU A 265 -13.19 -29.87 -3.10
N VAL A 266 -14.33 -30.55 -3.24
CA VAL A 266 -15.56 -30.21 -2.49
C VAL A 266 -15.36 -30.35 -0.98
N LYS A 267 -14.63 -31.37 -0.54
CA LYS A 267 -14.25 -31.54 0.88
C LYS A 267 -13.35 -30.40 1.37
N ILE A 268 -12.39 -29.95 0.56
CA ILE A 268 -11.52 -28.82 0.86
C ILE A 268 -12.31 -27.53 1.00
N VAL A 269 -13.31 -27.27 0.15
CA VAL A 269 -14.22 -26.12 0.28
C VAL A 269 -14.88 -26.12 1.67
N ARG A 270 -15.42 -27.26 2.11
CA ARG A 270 -16.04 -27.40 3.44
C ARG A 270 -15.06 -27.18 4.58
N ILE A 271 -13.87 -27.80 4.52
CA ILE A 271 -12.85 -27.67 5.58
C ILE A 271 -12.31 -26.23 5.64
N SER A 272 -12.10 -25.60 4.48
CA SER A 272 -11.59 -24.23 4.39
C SER A 272 -12.56 -23.24 5.04
N LEU A 273 -13.86 -23.45 4.85
CA LEU A 273 -14.88 -22.65 5.52
C LEU A 273 -14.87 -22.84 7.05
N LEU A 274 -14.85 -24.08 7.53
CA LEU A 274 -14.81 -24.38 8.98
C LEU A 274 -13.59 -23.74 9.66
N ASN A 275 -12.45 -23.71 8.97
CA ASN A 275 -11.19 -23.15 9.46
C ASN A 275 -11.03 -21.64 9.14
N LYS A 276 -12.04 -20.98 8.57
CA LYS A 276 -11.99 -19.57 8.11
C LYS A 276 -10.78 -19.26 7.21
N GLN A 277 -10.43 -20.19 6.33
CA GLN A 277 -9.34 -20.07 5.35
C GLN A 277 -9.87 -19.52 4.03
N TYR A 278 -10.27 -18.24 4.02
CA TYR A 278 -10.93 -17.61 2.87
C TYR A 278 -10.07 -17.55 1.59
N SER A 279 -8.75 -17.50 1.71
CA SER A 279 -7.84 -17.54 0.56
C SER A 279 -7.89 -18.89 -0.18
N VAL A 280 -7.86 -19.99 0.58
CA VAL A 280 -7.96 -21.36 0.01
C VAL A 280 -9.34 -21.57 -0.60
N LEU A 281 -10.38 -21.05 0.06
CA LEU A 281 -11.74 -21.07 -0.45
C LEU A 281 -11.86 -20.38 -1.82
N GLY A 282 -11.37 -19.14 -1.94
CA GLY A 282 -11.42 -18.39 -3.19
C GLY A 282 -10.68 -19.09 -4.34
N GLU A 283 -9.48 -19.64 -4.08
CA GLU A 283 -8.72 -20.38 -5.09
C GLU A 283 -9.41 -21.70 -5.47
N ALA A 284 -10.04 -22.40 -4.51
CA ALA A 284 -10.82 -23.61 -4.80
C ALA A 284 -12.02 -23.32 -5.71
N PHE A 285 -12.73 -22.20 -5.49
CA PHE A 285 -13.79 -21.75 -6.38
C PHE A 285 -13.26 -21.29 -7.76
N SER A 286 -12.06 -20.69 -7.79
CA SER A 286 -11.40 -20.37 -9.06
C SER A 286 -11.00 -21.62 -9.85
N LEU A 287 -10.54 -22.67 -9.17
CA LEU A 287 -10.27 -23.97 -9.78
C LEU A 287 -11.57 -24.59 -10.33
N LEU A 288 -12.65 -24.58 -9.55
CA LEU A 288 -13.98 -25.05 -10.01
C LEU A 288 -14.43 -24.32 -11.28
N SER A 289 -14.20 -23.00 -11.37
CA SER A 289 -14.54 -22.20 -12.55
C SER A 289 -13.73 -22.54 -13.80
N SER A 290 -12.53 -23.10 -13.63
CA SER A 290 -11.65 -23.49 -14.76
C SER A 290 -11.98 -24.86 -15.33
N LEU A 291 -12.81 -25.66 -14.66
CA LEU A 291 -13.17 -26.99 -15.11
C LEU A 291 -14.27 -26.91 -16.19
N PRO A 292 -14.16 -27.66 -17.30
CA PRO A 292 -15.18 -27.68 -18.33
C PRO A 292 -16.51 -28.24 -17.79
N SER A 293 -17.61 -27.61 -18.18
CA SER A 293 -18.98 -27.94 -17.71
C SER A 293 -19.34 -29.43 -17.85
N ASP A 294 -18.84 -30.09 -18.90
CA ASP A 294 -19.09 -31.52 -19.16
C ASP A 294 -18.54 -32.44 -18.06
N ARG A 295 -17.41 -32.08 -17.44
CA ARG A 295 -16.80 -32.84 -16.34
C ARG A 295 -17.53 -32.62 -15.01
N LEU A 296 -18.21 -31.49 -14.84
CA LEU A 296 -19.03 -31.24 -13.66
C LEU A 296 -20.35 -32.03 -13.72
N LEU A 297 -20.88 -32.30 -14.92
CA LEU A 297 -22.08 -33.10 -15.12
C LEU A 297 -21.91 -34.57 -14.72
N THR A 298 -20.69 -35.11 -14.76
CA THR A 298 -20.40 -36.49 -14.35
C THR A 298 -20.53 -36.70 -12.84
N LEU A 299 -20.61 -35.63 -12.05
CA LEU A 299 -20.82 -35.72 -10.60
C LEU A 299 -22.30 -35.91 -10.22
N PRO A 300 -22.58 -36.57 -9.08
CA PRO A 300 -23.90 -36.55 -8.46
C PRO A 300 -24.41 -35.12 -8.21
N LEU A 301 -25.71 -34.90 -8.36
CA LEU A 301 -26.34 -33.58 -8.14
C LEU A 301 -26.02 -32.99 -6.74
N ALA A 302 -25.95 -33.83 -5.71
CA ALA A 302 -25.59 -33.42 -4.35
C ALA A 302 -24.15 -32.85 -4.27
N SER A 303 -23.20 -33.47 -4.97
CA SER A 303 -21.80 -33.02 -5.02
C SER A 303 -21.62 -31.76 -5.86
N ARG A 304 -22.50 -31.52 -6.84
CA ARG A 304 -22.52 -30.29 -7.66
C ARG A 304 -23.01 -29.07 -6.88
N ARG A 305 -24.01 -29.23 -6.00
CA ARG A 305 -24.58 -28.12 -5.19
C ARG A 305 -23.80 -27.84 -3.91
N ALA A 306 -23.15 -28.87 -3.36
CA ALA A 306 -22.43 -28.77 -2.10
C ALA A 306 -21.47 -27.57 -1.99
N PRO A 307 -20.68 -27.18 -3.00
CA PRO A 307 -19.81 -26.00 -2.91
C PRO A 307 -20.57 -24.72 -2.58
N VAL A 308 -21.69 -24.46 -3.28
CA VAL A 308 -22.50 -23.25 -3.09
C VAL A 308 -23.32 -23.32 -1.82
N GLU A 309 -23.90 -24.48 -1.50
CA GLU A 309 -24.62 -24.71 -0.23
C GLU A 309 -23.71 -24.49 0.99
N ASN A 310 -22.46 -24.98 0.91
CA ASN A 310 -21.50 -24.83 2.00
C ASN A 310 -21.23 -23.36 2.32
N ILE A 311 -21.20 -22.45 1.33
CA ILE A 311 -20.86 -21.04 1.54
C ILE A 311 -22.05 -20.15 1.94
N LEU A 312 -23.30 -20.65 1.93
CA LEU A 312 -24.50 -19.90 2.37
C LEU A 312 -24.39 -19.25 3.76
N PRO A 313 -23.71 -19.84 4.77
CA PRO A 313 -23.49 -19.18 6.05
C PRO A 313 -22.75 -17.84 5.94
N LEU A 314 -21.90 -17.65 4.91
CA LEU A 314 -21.17 -16.40 4.69
C LEU A 314 -22.10 -15.26 4.26
N LEU A 315 -23.13 -15.55 3.47
CA LEU A 315 -24.16 -14.57 3.08
C LEU A 315 -24.94 -14.07 4.31
N ARG A 316 -25.15 -14.94 5.29
CA ARG A 316 -25.88 -14.65 6.53
C ARG A 316 -24.99 -14.00 7.60
N SER A 317 -23.69 -13.89 7.35
CA SER A 317 -22.77 -13.23 8.28
C SER A 317 -23.06 -11.74 8.41
N LYS A 318 -22.60 -11.15 9.51
CA LYS A 318 -22.61 -9.70 9.73
C LYS A 318 -21.37 -9.02 9.18
N ASP A 319 -20.29 -9.76 8.95
CA ASP A 319 -19.01 -9.22 8.46
C ASP A 319 -19.11 -8.90 6.95
N PRO A 320 -18.85 -7.65 6.51
CA PRO A 320 -18.81 -7.30 5.09
C PRO A 320 -17.77 -8.11 4.31
N ASN A 321 -16.64 -8.47 4.93
CA ASN A 321 -15.61 -9.25 4.25
C ASN A 321 -16.09 -10.67 3.93
N GLU A 322 -16.79 -11.32 4.85
CA GLU A 322 -17.38 -12.65 4.63
C GLU A 322 -18.43 -12.62 3.52
N ARG A 323 -19.26 -11.56 3.46
CA ARG A 323 -20.22 -11.34 2.37
C ARG A 323 -19.54 -11.08 1.03
N TYR A 324 -18.43 -10.35 1.02
CA TYR A 324 -17.62 -10.14 -0.18
C TYR A 324 -17.01 -11.45 -0.68
N ILE A 325 -16.46 -12.27 0.21
CA ILE A 325 -15.93 -13.60 -0.12
C ILE A 325 -17.05 -14.49 -0.69
N PHE A 326 -18.26 -14.44 -0.13
CA PHE A 326 -19.42 -15.12 -0.70
C PHE A 326 -19.70 -14.66 -2.14
N ALA A 327 -19.83 -13.36 -2.38
CA ALA A 327 -20.08 -12.80 -3.71
C ALA A 327 -18.94 -13.12 -4.70
N MET A 328 -17.69 -13.15 -4.23
CA MET A 328 -16.53 -13.58 -5.01
C MET A 328 -16.65 -15.05 -5.43
N CYS A 329 -16.92 -15.94 -4.48
CA CYS A 329 -17.01 -17.39 -4.74
C CYS A 329 -18.16 -17.71 -5.70
N VAL A 330 -19.35 -17.15 -5.45
CA VAL A 330 -20.52 -17.33 -6.32
C VAL A 330 -20.26 -16.76 -7.72
N GLY A 331 -19.61 -15.60 -7.81
CA GLY A 331 -19.24 -14.97 -9.08
C GLY A 331 -18.22 -15.74 -9.93
N CYS A 332 -17.51 -16.72 -9.35
CA CYS A 332 -16.63 -17.62 -10.10
C CYS A 332 -17.42 -18.74 -10.81
N ILE A 333 -18.58 -19.15 -10.29
CA ILE A 333 -19.35 -20.27 -10.83
C ILE A 333 -20.41 -19.76 -11.82
N ASP A 334 -20.61 -20.47 -12.93
CA ASP A 334 -21.68 -20.19 -13.89
C ASP A 334 -23.05 -20.24 -13.17
N PRO A 335 -23.89 -19.19 -13.29
CA PRO A 335 -25.24 -19.12 -12.73
C PRO A 335 -26.12 -20.33 -12.98
N LYS A 336 -25.92 -21.10 -14.07
CA LYS A 336 -26.64 -22.35 -14.33
C LYS A 336 -26.59 -23.34 -13.18
N TRP A 337 -25.52 -23.32 -12.38
CA TRP A 337 -25.30 -24.30 -11.31
C TRP A 337 -25.98 -23.93 -9.99
N TRP A 338 -26.45 -22.70 -9.82
CA TRP A 338 -26.97 -22.23 -8.53
C TRP A 338 -28.20 -21.33 -8.62
N ALA A 339 -28.36 -20.56 -9.70
CA ALA A 339 -29.47 -19.62 -9.87
C ALA A 339 -30.75 -20.30 -10.41
N GLY A 340 -30.68 -21.55 -10.85
CA GLY A 340 -31.85 -22.29 -11.37
C GLY A 340 -32.30 -21.85 -12.76
N THR A 341 -31.40 -21.30 -13.57
CA THR A 341 -31.70 -20.83 -14.94
C THR A 341 -31.93 -21.97 -15.94
N SER A 342 -31.53 -23.20 -15.62
CA SER A 342 -31.77 -24.40 -16.43
C SER A 342 -32.76 -25.36 -15.77
N PRO A 343 -33.68 -25.98 -16.53
CA PRO A 343 -34.71 -26.88 -15.96
C PRO A 343 -34.11 -28.12 -15.27
N ASP A 344 -32.89 -28.52 -15.64
CA ASP A 344 -32.22 -29.73 -15.13
C ASP A 344 -31.55 -29.51 -13.75
N ILE A 345 -31.37 -28.26 -13.32
CA ILE A 345 -30.69 -27.89 -12.08
C ILE A 345 -31.55 -26.86 -11.34
N PRO A 346 -32.27 -27.22 -10.26
CA PRO A 346 -33.06 -26.28 -9.48
C PRO A 346 -32.17 -25.29 -8.73
N ALA A 347 -32.74 -24.13 -8.41
CA ALA A 347 -32.08 -23.08 -7.67
C ALA A 347 -31.60 -23.58 -6.29
N VAL A 348 -30.37 -23.21 -5.94
CA VAL A 348 -29.77 -23.47 -4.62
C VAL A 348 -30.23 -22.40 -3.62
N PHE A 349 -30.48 -21.17 -4.07
CA PHE A 349 -30.91 -20.08 -3.22
C PHE A 349 -32.41 -20.14 -2.98
N GLY A 350 -32.82 -20.07 -1.71
CA GLY A 350 -34.21 -19.81 -1.34
C GLY A 350 -34.56 -18.32 -1.47
N GLU A 351 -35.85 -18.00 -1.38
CA GLU A 351 -36.35 -16.62 -1.48
C GLU A 351 -35.67 -15.67 -0.49
N HIS A 352 -35.47 -16.11 0.75
CA HIS A 352 -34.77 -15.32 1.78
C HIS A 352 -33.30 -15.06 1.44
N ASP A 353 -32.60 -16.04 0.84
CA ASP A 353 -31.20 -15.88 0.47
C ASP A 353 -31.06 -14.90 -0.70
N VAL A 354 -31.97 -14.94 -1.68
CA VAL A 354 -32.04 -13.94 -2.76
C VAL A 354 -32.30 -12.54 -2.20
N GLN A 355 -33.24 -12.40 -1.26
CA GLN A 355 -33.51 -11.11 -0.64
C GLN A 355 -32.27 -10.58 0.10
N GLN A 356 -31.56 -11.43 0.84
CA GLN A 356 -30.34 -11.05 1.53
C GLN A 356 -29.21 -10.67 0.55
N PHE A 357 -29.13 -11.35 -0.59
CA PHE A 357 -28.19 -11.02 -1.66
C PHE A 357 -28.50 -9.65 -2.27
N MET A 358 -29.77 -9.37 -2.57
CA MET A 358 -30.22 -8.07 -3.10
C MET A 358 -29.97 -6.92 -2.10
N ARG A 359 -30.12 -7.16 -0.79
CA ARG A 359 -29.76 -6.17 0.26
C ARG A 359 -28.28 -5.75 0.22
N MET A 360 -27.39 -6.54 -0.39
CA MET A 360 -25.97 -6.15 -0.51
C MET A 360 -25.77 -4.99 -1.49
N LEU A 361 -26.71 -4.73 -2.40
CA LEU A 361 -26.72 -3.52 -3.25
C LEU A 361 -26.91 -2.24 -2.43
N GLU A 362 -27.50 -2.33 -1.24
CA GLU A 362 -27.69 -1.20 -0.33
C GLU A 362 -26.57 -1.06 0.71
N SER A 363 -25.52 -1.89 0.62
CA SER A 363 -24.40 -1.85 1.56
C SER A 363 -23.62 -0.52 1.44
N PRO A 364 -22.97 -0.04 2.52
CA PRO A 364 -22.16 1.18 2.48
C PRO A 364 -20.86 1.01 1.67
N ASP A 365 -20.37 -0.22 1.51
CA ASP A 365 -19.13 -0.53 0.83
C ASP A 365 -19.31 -0.57 -0.72
N PRO A 366 -18.67 0.33 -1.48
CA PRO A 366 -18.76 0.34 -2.95
C PRO A 366 -18.21 -0.94 -3.59
N ILE A 367 -17.19 -1.57 -3.00
CA ILE A 367 -16.56 -2.77 -3.56
C ILE A 367 -17.53 -3.95 -3.48
N LEU A 368 -18.26 -4.07 -2.37
CA LEU A 368 -19.30 -5.09 -2.20
C LEU A 368 -20.48 -4.86 -3.15
N ARG A 369 -20.96 -3.62 -3.30
CA ARG A 369 -22.02 -3.27 -4.25
C ARG A 369 -21.64 -3.62 -5.68
N ALA A 370 -20.49 -3.13 -6.15
CA ALA A 370 -19.98 -3.41 -7.49
C ALA A 370 -19.80 -4.92 -7.73
N LYS A 371 -19.29 -5.66 -6.74
CA LYS A 371 -19.15 -7.12 -6.87
C LYS A 371 -20.50 -7.82 -6.96
N THR A 372 -21.49 -7.38 -6.18
CA THR A 372 -22.86 -7.93 -6.21
C THR A 372 -23.52 -7.67 -7.56
N MET A 373 -23.42 -6.45 -8.10
CA MET A 373 -23.95 -6.10 -9.42
C MET A 373 -23.32 -6.97 -10.52
N ASN A 374 -22.00 -7.16 -10.49
CA ASN A 374 -21.30 -8.02 -11.45
C ASN A 374 -21.78 -9.48 -11.39
N VAL A 375 -22.14 -9.99 -10.21
CA VAL A 375 -22.72 -11.34 -10.09
C VAL A 375 -24.13 -11.37 -10.66
N LEU A 376 -24.97 -10.37 -10.35
CA LEU A 376 -26.33 -10.28 -10.88
C LEU A 376 -26.35 -10.18 -12.40
N MET A 377 -25.46 -9.38 -13.00
CA MET A 377 -25.31 -9.27 -14.46
C MET A 377 -24.99 -10.61 -15.13
N LYS A 378 -24.25 -11.50 -14.46
CA LYS A 378 -24.00 -12.85 -14.98
C LYS A 378 -25.26 -13.72 -14.95
N VAL A 379 -26.10 -13.56 -13.92
CA VAL A 379 -27.35 -14.33 -13.77
C VAL A 379 -28.35 -13.89 -14.82
N ASP A 380 -28.64 -12.59 -14.83
CA ASP A 380 -29.55 -11.94 -15.77
C ASP A 380 -29.28 -10.43 -15.76
N GLU A 381 -28.94 -9.88 -16.93
CA GLU A 381 -28.72 -8.45 -17.17
C GLU A 381 -29.96 -7.61 -16.80
N SER A 382 -31.16 -8.19 -16.93
CA SER A 382 -32.40 -7.49 -16.64
C SER A 382 -32.53 -7.10 -15.16
N LEU A 383 -31.91 -7.85 -14.23
CA LEU A 383 -32.04 -7.62 -12.79
C LEU A 383 -31.43 -6.29 -12.34
N VAL A 384 -30.24 -5.97 -12.85
CA VAL A 384 -29.56 -4.71 -12.52
C VAL A 384 -30.25 -3.54 -13.19
N SER A 385 -30.73 -3.71 -14.44
CA SER A 385 -31.51 -2.67 -15.13
C SER A 385 -32.83 -2.37 -14.41
N THR A 386 -33.53 -3.40 -13.92
CA THR A 386 -34.78 -3.26 -13.16
C THR A 386 -34.53 -2.58 -11.82
N TYR A 387 -33.45 -2.97 -11.13
CA TYR A 387 -33.03 -2.31 -9.89
C TYR A 387 -32.70 -0.83 -10.13
N TYR A 388 -31.96 -0.50 -11.20
CA TYR A 388 -31.64 0.87 -11.57
C TYR A 388 -32.90 1.70 -11.83
N VAL A 389 -33.83 1.21 -12.64
CA VAL A 389 -35.09 1.92 -12.93
C VAL A 389 -35.95 2.11 -11.68
N GLN A 390 -36.05 1.08 -10.83
CA GLN A 390 -36.78 1.17 -9.56
C GLN A 390 -36.13 2.16 -8.59
N ALA A 391 -34.81 2.13 -8.47
CA ALA A 391 -34.07 3.01 -7.57
C ALA A 391 -34.10 4.46 -8.06
N LEU A 392 -34.05 4.70 -9.39
CA LEU A 392 -34.22 6.01 -10.01
C LEU A 392 -35.64 6.56 -9.79
N GLY A 393 -36.67 5.71 -9.93
CA GLY A 393 -38.07 6.08 -9.64
C GLY A 393 -38.34 6.37 -8.16
N ASN A 394 -37.56 5.78 -7.25
CA ASN A 394 -37.70 5.93 -5.79
C ASN A 394 -36.93 7.14 -5.23
N ILE A 395 -36.26 7.96 -6.06
CA ILE A 395 -35.62 9.20 -5.62
C ILE A 395 -36.72 10.18 -5.20
N LEU A 396 -37.10 10.15 -3.92
CA LEU A 396 -38.15 10.99 -3.39
C LEU A 396 -37.76 12.48 -3.51
N PRO A 397 -38.65 13.35 -4.05
CA PRO A 397 -38.41 14.79 -4.16
C PRO A 397 -38.34 15.51 -2.80
N GLY A 398 -38.44 14.79 -1.67
CA GLY A 398 -38.28 15.31 -0.31
C GLY A 398 -36.96 14.96 0.40
N LEU A 399 -36.05 14.21 -0.23
CA LEU A 399 -34.73 13.88 0.36
C LEU A 399 -33.81 15.12 0.39
N SER A 400 -32.97 15.22 1.42
CA SER A 400 -31.89 16.22 1.50
C SER A 400 -30.95 16.14 0.31
N LEU A 401 -30.30 17.25 -0.05
CA LEU A 401 -29.37 17.31 -1.19
C LEU A 401 -28.24 16.29 -1.04
N ASP A 402 -27.67 16.14 0.17
CA ASP A 402 -26.58 15.19 0.45
C ASP A 402 -27.01 13.74 0.22
N ASN A 403 -28.21 13.36 0.66
CA ASN A 403 -28.73 12.00 0.46
C ASN A 403 -29.01 11.73 -1.03
N ARG A 404 -29.41 12.74 -1.81
CA ARG A 404 -29.57 12.59 -3.26
C ARG A 404 -28.25 12.39 -3.97
N ILE A 405 -27.21 13.13 -3.58
CA ILE A 405 -25.85 12.97 -4.13
C ILE A 405 -25.31 11.58 -3.80
N GLU A 406 -25.53 11.08 -2.58
CA GLU A 406 -25.14 9.72 -2.20
C GLU A 406 -25.89 8.66 -3.02
N CYS A 407 -27.22 8.80 -3.19
CA CYS A 407 -27.99 7.92 -4.06
C CYS A 407 -27.52 7.98 -5.52
N ALA A 408 -27.25 9.17 -6.05
CA ALA A 408 -26.74 9.37 -7.39
C ALA A 408 -25.36 8.70 -7.57
N CYS A 409 -24.47 8.82 -6.58
CA CYS A 409 -23.18 8.11 -6.58
C CYS A 409 -23.36 6.59 -6.65
N ARG A 410 -24.32 6.04 -5.91
CA ARG A 410 -24.61 4.60 -5.92
C ARG A 410 -25.22 4.14 -7.24
N LEU A 411 -26.08 4.96 -7.84
CA LEU A 411 -26.68 4.67 -9.15
C LEU A 411 -25.66 4.83 -10.29
N LEU A 412 -24.69 5.73 -10.15
CA LEU A 412 -23.59 5.85 -11.10
C LEU A 412 -22.80 4.53 -11.19
N GLU A 413 -22.56 3.85 -10.06
CA GLU A 413 -21.96 2.51 -10.05
C GLU A 413 -22.79 1.49 -10.86
N CYS A 414 -24.13 1.57 -10.80
CA CYS A 414 -25.00 0.74 -11.65
C CYS A 414 -24.80 1.06 -13.14
N VAL A 415 -24.73 2.35 -13.49
CA VAL A 415 -24.53 2.80 -14.87
C VAL A 415 -23.18 2.34 -15.41
N GLU A 416 -22.12 2.43 -14.62
CA GLU A 416 -20.79 1.92 -14.97
C GLU A 416 -20.83 0.41 -15.28
N VAL A 417 -21.50 -0.39 -14.44
CA VAL A 417 -21.62 -1.84 -14.65
C VAL A 417 -22.50 -2.18 -15.86
N LEU A 418 -23.61 -1.46 -16.06
CA LEU A 418 -24.55 -1.69 -17.17
C LEU A 418 -23.99 -1.26 -18.54
N ALA A 419 -23.14 -0.23 -18.55
CA ALA A 419 -22.48 0.24 -19.76
C ALA A 419 -21.31 -0.66 -20.17
N ALA A 420 -20.60 -1.24 -19.21
CA ALA A 420 -19.42 -2.09 -19.44
C ALA A 420 -18.36 -1.42 -20.31
N SER A 421 -18.35 -1.67 -21.63
CA SER A 421 -17.44 -1.05 -22.60
C SER A 421 -18.13 -0.12 -23.61
N ASP A 422 -19.43 0.13 -23.46
CA ASP A 422 -20.23 1.00 -24.33
C ASP A 422 -20.30 2.42 -23.75
N GLY A 423 -19.48 3.32 -24.30
CA GLY A 423 -19.44 4.72 -23.88
C GLY A 423 -20.68 5.52 -24.26
N GLU A 424 -21.40 5.14 -25.32
CA GLU A 424 -22.62 5.85 -25.69
C GLU A 424 -23.75 5.57 -24.71
N LYS A 425 -23.93 4.30 -24.34
CA LYS A 425 -24.89 3.88 -23.31
C LYS A 425 -24.58 4.54 -21.97
N TYR A 426 -23.29 4.54 -21.57
CA TYR A 426 -22.85 5.22 -20.35
C TYR A 426 -23.28 6.69 -20.32
N ALA A 427 -22.95 7.46 -21.37
CA ALA A 427 -23.26 8.88 -21.40
C ALA A 427 -24.78 9.15 -21.37
N LYS A 428 -25.59 8.37 -22.10
CA LYS A 428 -27.07 8.50 -22.09
C LYS A 428 -27.66 8.22 -20.71
N ASP A 429 -27.19 7.17 -20.05
CA ASP A 429 -27.66 6.78 -18.71
C ASP A 429 -27.22 7.81 -17.64
N VAL A 430 -26.00 8.36 -17.75
CA VAL A 430 -25.53 9.45 -16.88
C VAL A 430 -26.37 10.72 -17.05
N ILE A 431 -26.69 11.12 -18.28
CA ILE A 431 -27.56 12.28 -18.54
C ILE A 431 -28.95 12.05 -17.90
N THR A 432 -29.50 10.85 -18.04
CA THR A 432 -30.80 10.48 -17.44
C THR A 432 -30.75 10.51 -15.90
N LEU A 433 -29.66 10.02 -15.31
CA LEU A 433 -29.43 10.07 -13.87
C LEU A 433 -29.32 11.51 -13.34
N LEU A 434 -28.55 12.37 -14.02
CA LEU A 434 -28.39 13.76 -13.60
C LEU A 434 -29.69 14.56 -13.72
N LYS A 435 -30.47 14.34 -14.79
CA LYS A 435 -31.81 14.95 -14.96
C LYS A 435 -32.77 14.60 -13.84
N SER A 436 -32.72 13.38 -13.31
CA SER A 436 -33.62 12.93 -12.23
C SER A 436 -33.16 13.33 -10.83
N THR A 437 -31.88 13.63 -10.64
CA THR A 437 -31.27 13.88 -9.33
C THR A 437 -31.07 15.37 -9.04
N GLU A 438 -30.79 16.18 -10.06
CA GLU A 438 -30.46 17.59 -9.92
C GLU A 438 -31.72 18.47 -9.86
N PRO A 439 -31.96 19.23 -8.77
CA PRO A 439 -33.05 20.20 -8.76
C PRO A 439 -32.70 21.40 -9.67
N PRO A 440 -33.70 22.05 -10.31
CA PRO A 440 -33.53 23.04 -11.38
C PRO A 440 -32.84 24.36 -10.95
N ALA A 441 -32.36 24.47 -9.71
CA ALA A 441 -31.66 25.66 -9.18
C ALA A 441 -30.50 25.29 -8.24
N SER A 442 -29.92 24.10 -8.37
CA SER A 442 -28.79 23.66 -7.54
C SER A 442 -27.45 24.20 -8.00
N GLU A 443 -26.46 24.22 -7.10
CA GLU A 443 -25.06 24.32 -7.51
C GLU A 443 -24.59 23.00 -8.13
N SER A 444 -23.57 23.07 -8.99
CA SER A 444 -22.96 21.89 -9.61
C SER A 444 -22.47 20.88 -8.57
N GLN A 445 -22.82 19.61 -8.72
CA GLN A 445 -22.47 18.54 -7.79
C GLN A 445 -21.04 18.06 -8.01
N ARG A 446 -20.07 18.71 -7.35
CA ARG A 446 -18.62 18.48 -7.55
C ARG A 446 -18.21 17.01 -7.49
N VAL A 447 -18.74 16.26 -6.52
CA VAL A 447 -18.41 14.84 -6.30
C VAL A 447 -18.79 13.98 -7.51
N LEU A 448 -19.95 14.24 -8.13
CA LEU A 448 -20.37 13.51 -9.33
C LEU A 448 -19.56 13.91 -10.55
N VAL A 449 -19.28 15.21 -10.73
CA VAL A 449 -18.43 15.70 -11.82
C VAL A 449 -17.06 15.03 -11.78
N GLU A 450 -16.43 14.99 -10.61
CA GLU A 450 -15.11 14.38 -10.43
C GLU A 450 -15.15 12.88 -10.75
N LYS A 451 -16.10 12.13 -10.18
CA LYS A 451 -16.24 10.69 -10.46
C LYS A 451 -16.44 10.39 -11.94
N ILE A 452 -17.34 11.10 -12.61
CA ILE A 452 -17.67 10.87 -14.02
C ILE A 452 -16.46 11.20 -14.91
N LEU A 453 -15.81 12.35 -14.69
CA LEU A 453 -14.65 12.75 -15.50
C LEU A 453 -13.44 11.83 -15.27
N LEU A 454 -13.20 11.40 -14.02
CA LEU A 454 -12.16 10.41 -13.73
C LEU A 454 -12.45 9.10 -14.44
N TYR A 455 -13.68 8.57 -14.33
CA TYR A 455 -14.06 7.32 -15.00
C TYR A 455 -13.88 7.39 -16.52
N ILE A 456 -14.27 8.49 -17.16
CA ILE A 456 -14.07 8.70 -18.59
C ILE A 456 -12.57 8.72 -18.91
N ARG A 457 -11.76 9.50 -18.18
CA ARG A 457 -10.31 9.63 -18.44
C ARG A 457 -9.53 8.34 -18.21
N GLU A 458 -9.92 7.50 -17.24
CA GLU A 458 -9.29 6.20 -16.97
C GLU A 458 -9.70 5.10 -17.96
N SER A 459 -10.75 5.34 -18.76
CA SER A 459 -11.27 4.37 -19.71
C SER A 459 -10.49 4.33 -21.04
N GLN A 460 -10.77 3.33 -21.88
CA GLN A 460 -10.13 3.18 -23.19
C GLN A 460 -10.44 4.36 -24.13
N SER A 461 -9.53 4.67 -25.07
CA SER A 461 -9.69 5.81 -26.00
C SER A 461 -11.00 5.76 -26.80
N MET A 462 -11.44 4.59 -27.29
CA MET A 462 -12.72 4.45 -28.00
C MET A 462 -13.92 4.80 -27.11
N PHE A 463 -13.86 4.43 -25.83
CA PHE A 463 -14.91 4.73 -24.84
C PHE A 463 -14.96 6.23 -24.54
N GLN A 464 -13.79 6.87 -24.34
CA GLN A 464 -13.68 8.32 -24.15
C GLN A 464 -14.31 9.10 -25.30
N MET A 465 -14.02 8.71 -26.54
CA MET A 465 -14.56 9.35 -27.73
C MET A 465 -16.07 9.17 -27.85
N ALA A 466 -16.58 7.96 -27.61
CA ALA A 466 -18.02 7.67 -27.64
C ALA A 466 -18.78 8.50 -26.57
N CYS A 467 -18.30 8.51 -25.32
CA CYS A 467 -18.87 9.32 -24.24
C CYS A 467 -18.89 10.80 -24.59
N SER A 468 -17.74 11.34 -25.02
CA SER A 468 -17.59 12.77 -25.34
C SER A 468 -18.49 13.19 -26.49
N THR A 469 -18.70 12.31 -27.47
CA THR A 469 -19.60 12.56 -28.60
C THR A 469 -21.03 12.80 -28.13
N ILE A 470 -21.55 11.94 -27.24
CA ILE A 470 -22.92 12.06 -26.72
C ILE A 470 -23.06 13.29 -25.81
N PHE A 471 -22.13 13.55 -24.90
CA PHE A 471 -22.20 14.71 -24.01
C PHE A 471 -22.15 16.04 -24.79
N LEU A 472 -21.29 16.15 -25.81
CA LEU A 472 -21.21 17.35 -26.63
C LEU A 472 -22.41 17.48 -27.57
N GLY A 473 -22.88 16.37 -28.15
CA GLY A 473 -24.11 16.34 -28.95
C GLY A 473 -25.35 16.82 -28.18
N TYR A 474 -25.41 16.59 -26.86
CA TYR A 474 -26.48 17.08 -25.99
C TYR A 474 -26.59 18.62 -25.95
N MET A 475 -25.53 19.36 -26.32
CA MET A 475 -25.61 20.82 -26.44
C MET A 475 -26.37 21.30 -27.68
N LEU A 476 -26.52 20.43 -28.68
CA LEU A 476 -27.25 20.71 -29.91
C LEU A 476 -28.75 20.38 -29.79
N GLU A 477 -29.14 19.66 -28.74
CA GLU A 477 -30.55 19.35 -28.44
C GLU A 477 -31.25 20.52 -27.74
N ASP A 478 -32.57 20.64 -27.94
CA ASP A 478 -33.42 21.69 -27.35
C ASP A 478 -33.62 21.56 -25.83
N ASP A 479 -33.17 20.45 -25.21
CA ASP A 479 -33.29 20.22 -23.78
C ASP A 479 -32.38 21.16 -22.95
N GLU A 480 -32.91 21.67 -21.83
CA GLU A 480 -32.14 22.48 -20.87
C GLU A 480 -31.22 21.59 -20.00
N PRO A 481 -29.88 21.70 -20.10
CA PRO A 481 -28.94 20.96 -19.27
C PRO A 481 -28.93 21.50 -17.85
N GLY A 482 -28.81 20.60 -16.86
CA GLY A 482 -28.51 20.98 -15.49
C GLY A 482 -27.08 21.55 -15.34
N PRO A 483 -26.82 22.35 -14.29
CA PRO A 483 -25.49 22.88 -13.97
C PRO A 483 -24.37 21.81 -13.95
N THR A 484 -24.66 20.60 -13.45
CA THR A 484 -23.69 19.51 -13.37
C THR A 484 -23.33 18.95 -14.75
N ILE A 485 -24.32 18.75 -15.63
CA ILE A 485 -24.10 18.33 -17.02
C ILE A 485 -23.25 19.38 -17.75
N MET A 486 -23.55 20.66 -17.56
CA MET A 486 -22.85 21.74 -18.23
C MET A 486 -21.35 21.78 -17.88
N VAL A 487 -20.98 21.52 -16.63
CA VAL A 487 -19.56 21.43 -16.22
C VAL A 487 -18.86 20.24 -16.88
N ILE A 488 -19.51 19.07 -16.95
CA ILE A 488 -18.96 17.87 -17.61
C ILE A 488 -18.72 18.15 -19.09
N VAL A 489 -19.72 18.72 -19.77
CA VAL A 489 -19.63 19.10 -21.19
C VAL A 489 -18.50 20.10 -21.41
N ALA A 490 -18.39 21.14 -20.57
CA ALA A 490 -17.34 22.13 -20.70
C ALA A 490 -15.93 21.54 -20.49
N ALA A 491 -15.78 20.58 -19.56
CA ALA A 491 -14.52 19.86 -19.36
C ALA A 491 -14.15 19.00 -20.59
N LEU A 492 -15.10 18.21 -21.09
CA LEU A 492 -14.90 17.35 -22.26
C LEU A 492 -14.67 18.17 -23.54
N ALA A 493 -15.31 19.33 -23.68
CA ALA A 493 -15.05 20.26 -24.77
C ALA A 493 -13.60 20.75 -24.79
N CYS A 494 -12.99 20.99 -23.62
CA CYS A 494 -11.59 21.45 -23.59
C CYS A 494 -10.61 20.36 -24.07
N GLU A 495 -10.89 19.10 -23.76
CA GLU A 495 -9.99 17.96 -24.01
C GLU A 495 -10.21 17.30 -25.37
N TYR A 496 -11.45 17.23 -25.86
CA TYR A 496 -11.83 16.39 -27.00
C TYR A 496 -12.37 17.17 -28.21
N CYS A 497 -12.51 18.50 -28.15
CA CYS A 497 -13.05 19.29 -29.27
C CYS A 497 -12.25 19.11 -30.58
N GLU A 498 -10.93 18.95 -30.53
CA GLU A 498 -10.11 18.69 -31.72
C GLU A 498 -10.30 17.28 -32.31
N LYS A 499 -10.69 16.32 -31.47
CA LYS A 499 -10.69 14.89 -31.82
C LYS A 499 -12.02 14.44 -32.40
N LEU A 500 -13.07 15.27 -32.30
CA LEU A 500 -14.44 14.92 -32.62
C LEU A 500 -14.90 15.57 -33.94
N SER A 501 -15.84 14.92 -34.62
CA SER A 501 -16.32 15.33 -35.95
C SER A 501 -17.33 16.50 -35.94
N PHE A 502 -17.58 17.13 -34.78
CA PHE A 502 -18.52 18.24 -34.69
C PHE A 502 -17.87 19.55 -35.15
N PRO A 503 -18.60 20.40 -35.89
CA PRO A 503 -18.15 21.76 -36.13
C PRO A 503 -18.10 22.54 -34.81
N ALA A 504 -16.92 23.04 -34.46
CA ALA A 504 -16.69 23.78 -33.21
C ALA A 504 -17.62 25.01 -33.06
N GLU A 505 -18.05 25.59 -34.19
CA GLU A 505 -18.99 26.73 -34.23
C GLU A 505 -20.39 26.38 -33.71
N GLU A 506 -20.91 25.19 -34.03
CA GLU A 506 -22.22 24.75 -33.56
C GLU A 506 -22.20 24.47 -32.05
N LEU A 507 -21.14 23.82 -31.56
CA LEU A 507 -20.96 23.58 -30.14
C LEU A 507 -20.78 24.90 -29.36
N LEU A 508 -20.03 25.87 -29.92
CA LEU A 508 -19.86 27.20 -29.33
C LEU A 508 -21.21 27.91 -29.20
N ASN A 509 -22.05 27.84 -30.24
CA ASN A 509 -23.41 28.40 -30.21
C ASN A 509 -24.29 27.68 -29.18
N GLY A 510 -24.26 26.34 -29.13
CA GLY A 510 -25.07 25.54 -28.19
C GLY A 510 -24.73 25.81 -26.72
N ILE A 511 -23.44 25.98 -26.37
CA ILE A 511 -23.03 26.39 -25.03
C ILE A 511 -23.48 27.84 -24.75
N THR A 512 -23.41 28.73 -25.75
CA THR A 512 -23.74 30.15 -25.59
C THR A 512 -25.22 30.40 -25.35
N THR A 513 -26.12 29.71 -26.07
CA THR A 513 -27.57 29.85 -25.88
C THR A 513 -27.99 29.47 -24.47
N LYS A 514 -27.30 28.49 -23.88
CA LYS A 514 -27.56 27.95 -22.53
C LYS A 514 -26.77 28.68 -21.44
N LEU A 515 -25.89 29.63 -21.77
CA LEU A 515 -24.99 30.31 -20.82
C LEU A 515 -25.73 31.21 -19.81
N LEU A 516 -26.77 31.92 -20.26
CA LEU A 516 -27.49 32.90 -19.44
C LEU A 516 -28.36 32.26 -18.34
N THR A 517 -28.74 30.98 -18.51
CA THR A 517 -29.56 30.24 -17.54
C THR A 517 -28.74 29.56 -16.44
N MET A 518 -27.40 29.54 -16.57
CA MET A 518 -26.50 28.85 -15.64
C MET A 518 -26.07 29.72 -14.45
N PRO A 519 -25.73 29.12 -13.29
CA PRO A 519 -25.17 29.84 -12.15
C PRO A 519 -23.77 30.39 -12.45
N PRO A 520 -23.30 31.43 -11.73
CA PRO A 520 -22.03 32.11 -12.02
C PRO A 520 -20.79 31.19 -12.02
N SER A 521 -20.77 30.16 -11.17
CA SER A 521 -19.69 29.17 -11.14
C SER A 521 -19.58 28.38 -12.44
N VAL A 522 -20.72 28.00 -13.03
CA VAL A 522 -20.79 27.26 -14.28
C VAL A 522 -20.55 28.18 -15.47
N GLN A 523 -21.02 29.44 -15.42
CA GLN A 523 -20.72 30.45 -16.44
C GLN A 523 -19.21 30.64 -16.62
N ASP A 524 -18.43 30.68 -15.53
CA ASP A 524 -16.97 30.79 -15.60
C ASP A 524 -16.33 29.61 -16.34
N VAL A 525 -16.79 28.39 -16.03
CA VAL A 525 -16.31 27.15 -16.66
C VAL A 525 -16.68 27.10 -18.14
N CYS A 526 -17.90 27.50 -18.52
CA CYS A 526 -18.30 27.60 -19.92
C CYS A 526 -17.47 28.64 -20.69
N LEU A 527 -17.17 29.80 -20.09
CA LEU A 527 -16.33 30.81 -20.75
C LEU A 527 -14.89 30.30 -20.98
N LEU A 528 -14.37 29.47 -20.08
CA LEU A 528 -13.08 28.81 -20.24
C LEU A 528 -13.09 27.78 -21.38
N SER A 529 -14.14 26.95 -21.47
CA SER A 529 -14.25 25.98 -22.56
C SER A 529 -14.47 26.66 -23.91
N MET A 530 -15.31 27.70 -23.96
CA MET A 530 -15.51 28.50 -25.16
C MET A 530 -14.22 29.17 -25.65
N LEU A 531 -13.34 29.64 -24.74
CA LEU A 531 -12.00 30.14 -25.08
C LEU A 531 -11.20 29.07 -25.81
N ARG A 532 -11.14 27.85 -25.27
CA ARG A 532 -10.40 26.74 -25.88
C ARG A 532 -10.95 26.35 -27.25
N MET A 533 -12.27 26.32 -27.40
CA MET A 533 -12.94 26.00 -28.67
C MET A 533 -12.74 27.07 -29.74
N THR A 534 -12.52 28.33 -29.34
CA THR A 534 -12.25 29.44 -30.28
C THR A 534 -10.99 29.22 -31.12
N LEU A 535 -10.03 28.40 -30.64
CA LEU A 535 -8.87 28.01 -31.44
C LEU A 535 -9.25 27.16 -32.66
N GLU A 536 -10.28 26.34 -32.55
CA GLU A 536 -10.74 25.44 -33.63
C GLU A 536 -11.73 26.13 -34.59
N CYS A 537 -12.37 27.22 -34.16
CA CYS A 537 -13.29 27.98 -35.00
C CYS A 537 -12.53 28.88 -35.99
N GLN A 538 -13.01 28.98 -37.25
CA GLN A 538 -12.45 29.94 -38.22
C GLN A 538 -12.85 31.37 -37.85
N THR A 539 -14.10 31.58 -37.45
CA THR A 539 -14.60 32.87 -36.96
C THR A 539 -15.59 32.67 -35.83
N VAL A 540 -15.48 33.45 -34.75
CA VAL A 540 -16.50 33.48 -33.69
C VAL A 540 -17.71 34.26 -34.20
N SER A 541 -18.90 33.65 -34.16
CA SER A 541 -20.15 34.29 -34.57
C SER A 541 -20.42 35.58 -33.76
N GLU A 542 -20.99 36.59 -34.42
CA GLU A 542 -21.41 37.83 -33.76
C GLU A 542 -22.50 37.57 -32.70
N ASP A 543 -23.33 36.53 -32.88
CA ASP A 543 -24.33 36.15 -31.89
C ASP A 543 -23.67 35.75 -30.56
N VAL A 544 -22.54 35.03 -30.62
CA VAL A 544 -21.77 34.67 -29.42
C VAL A 544 -21.22 35.91 -28.72
N ARG A 545 -20.69 36.85 -29.49
CA ARG A 545 -20.15 38.11 -28.97
C ARG A 545 -21.23 38.95 -28.29
N THR A 546 -22.42 39.05 -28.88
CA THR A 546 -23.54 39.81 -28.29
C THR A 546 -24.00 39.22 -26.97
N VAL A 547 -24.13 37.89 -26.88
CA VAL A 547 -24.54 37.20 -25.64
C VAL A 547 -23.49 37.36 -24.53
N VAL A 548 -22.20 37.20 -24.84
CA VAL A 548 -21.13 37.39 -23.84
C VAL A 548 -21.03 38.86 -23.38
N THR A 549 -21.26 39.81 -24.29
CA THR A 549 -21.32 41.24 -23.95
C THR A 549 -22.52 41.55 -23.05
N HIS A 550 -23.68 40.97 -23.35
CA HIS A 550 -24.86 41.06 -22.50
C HIS A 550 -24.59 40.46 -21.12
N LEU A 551 -23.99 39.27 -21.05
CA LEU A 551 -23.59 38.63 -19.79
C LEU A 551 -22.64 39.52 -18.97
N ALA A 552 -21.67 40.19 -19.61
CA ALA A 552 -20.75 41.11 -18.94
C ALA A 552 -21.47 42.29 -18.27
N SER A 553 -22.56 42.77 -18.89
CA SER A 553 -23.35 43.90 -18.39
C SER A 553 -24.14 43.54 -17.13
N ILE A 554 -24.73 42.34 -17.07
CA ILE A 554 -25.54 41.85 -15.94
C ILE A 554 -24.72 41.21 -14.83
N SER A 555 -23.50 40.77 -15.12
CA SER A 555 -22.66 40.00 -14.22
C SER A 555 -21.91 40.83 -13.16
N ARG A 556 -21.58 40.17 -12.04
CA ARG A 556 -20.69 40.70 -10.99
C ARG A 556 -19.25 40.80 -11.49
N ARG A 557 -18.41 41.54 -10.74
CA ARG A 557 -17.02 41.90 -11.11
C ARG A 557 -16.18 40.74 -11.67
N TYR A 558 -16.27 39.56 -11.07
CA TYR A 558 -15.49 38.39 -11.47
C TYR A 558 -15.87 37.87 -12.86
N ILE A 559 -17.15 37.52 -13.07
CA ILE A 559 -17.64 37.02 -14.36
C ILE A 559 -17.54 38.09 -15.45
N ARG A 560 -17.78 39.38 -15.11
CA ARG A 560 -17.54 40.49 -16.04
C ARG A 560 -16.10 40.50 -16.56
N LYS A 561 -15.12 40.37 -15.66
CA LYS A 561 -13.70 40.29 -16.04
C LYS A 561 -13.43 39.08 -16.94
N ARG A 562 -14.06 37.93 -16.68
CA ARG A 562 -13.93 36.74 -17.54
C ARG A 562 -14.53 36.97 -18.93
N CYS A 563 -15.70 37.59 -19.03
CA CYS A 563 -16.31 37.96 -20.32
C CYS A 563 -15.41 38.92 -21.10
N GLU A 564 -14.85 39.94 -20.45
CA GLU A 564 -13.90 40.88 -21.07
C GLU A 564 -12.63 40.15 -21.57
N GLN A 565 -12.12 39.19 -20.79
CA GLN A 565 -11.01 38.33 -21.20
C GLN A 565 -11.36 37.46 -22.41
N PHE A 566 -12.56 36.86 -22.42
CA PHE A 566 -13.07 36.10 -23.57
C PHE A 566 -13.12 36.97 -24.82
N LEU A 567 -13.73 38.15 -24.75
CA LEU A 567 -13.87 39.06 -25.90
C LEU A 567 -12.51 39.53 -26.42
N ARG A 568 -11.55 39.79 -25.54
CA ARG A 568 -10.18 40.18 -25.92
C ARG A 568 -9.43 39.04 -26.61
N LEU A 569 -9.38 37.86 -25.99
CA LEU A 569 -8.59 36.72 -26.47
C LEU A 569 -9.23 36.03 -27.69
N SER A 570 -10.56 36.08 -27.83
CA SER A 570 -11.25 35.59 -29.04
C SER A 570 -10.98 36.47 -30.27
N ALA A 571 -10.56 37.73 -30.07
CA ALA A 571 -10.10 38.60 -31.15
C ALA A 571 -8.60 38.40 -31.49
N ASP A 572 -7.78 37.98 -30.53
CA ASP A 572 -6.34 37.73 -30.66
C ASP A 572 -6.01 36.23 -30.60
N LYS A 573 -6.20 35.54 -31.72
CA LYS A 573 -5.98 34.09 -31.81
C LYS A 573 -4.53 33.68 -31.60
N ASP A 574 -3.57 34.45 -32.10
CA ASP A 574 -2.15 34.13 -31.99
C ASP A 574 -1.70 34.27 -30.53
N GLY A 575 -2.17 35.30 -29.82
CA GLY A 575 -1.96 35.46 -28.39
C GLY A 575 -2.59 34.34 -27.57
N LEU A 576 -3.81 33.91 -27.91
CA LEU A 576 -4.49 32.78 -27.25
C LEU A 576 -3.75 31.45 -27.46
N LYS A 577 -3.25 31.19 -28.67
CA LYS A 577 -2.46 29.99 -28.98
C LYS A 577 -1.15 29.96 -28.20
N ALA A 578 -0.45 31.09 -28.12
CA ALA A 578 0.79 31.21 -27.33
C ALA A 578 0.54 31.01 -25.83
N LEU A 579 -0.59 31.51 -25.31
CA LEU A 579 -0.98 31.33 -23.92
C LEU A 579 -1.28 29.86 -23.61
N LEU A 580 -2.07 29.20 -24.45
CA LEU A 580 -2.44 27.80 -24.22
C LEU A 580 -1.25 26.84 -24.43
N ALA A 581 -0.24 27.23 -25.21
CA ALA A 581 1.03 26.49 -25.29
C ALA A 581 1.85 26.52 -23.98
N THR A 582 1.56 27.42 -23.04
CA THR A 582 2.18 27.43 -21.71
C THR A 582 1.52 26.47 -20.72
N ALA A 583 0.33 25.94 -21.06
CA ALA A 583 -0.36 24.95 -20.24
C ALA A 583 0.23 23.56 -20.49
N SER A 584 0.36 22.76 -19.43
CA SER A 584 0.79 21.35 -19.51
C SER A 584 -0.22 20.47 -20.25
N THR A 585 -1.51 20.70 -20.02
CA THR A 585 -2.62 19.99 -20.66
C THR A 585 -3.77 20.94 -21.02
N TYR A 586 -4.70 20.49 -21.86
CA TYR A 586 -5.92 21.24 -22.19
C TYR A 586 -7.07 21.01 -21.20
N THR A 587 -6.78 20.66 -19.95
CA THR A 587 -7.81 20.53 -18.91
C THR A 587 -8.23 21.90 -18.38
N LEU A 588 -9.45 22.01 -17.84
CA LEU A 588 -9.96 23.27 -17.27
C LEU A 588 -9.03 23.92 -16.21
N PRO A 589 -8.44 23.18 -15.25
CA PRO A 589 -7.54 23.76 -14.25
C PRO A 589 -6.26 24.34 -14.85
N ASP A 590 -5.68 23.67 -15.85
CA ASP A 590 -4.43 24.09 -16.50
C ASP A 590 -4.64 25.34 -17.34
N ILE A 591 -5.75 25.42 -18.08
CA ILE A 591 -6.16 26.62 -18.83
C ILE A 591 -6.34 27.81 -17.88
N LEU A 592 -7.00 27.58 -16.74
CA LEU A 592 -7.20 28.60 -15.72
C LEU A 592 -5.85 29.04 -15.12
N ALA A 593 -4.92 28.13 -14.86
CA ALA A 593 -3.59 28.44 -14.35
C ALA A 593 -2.77 29.29 -15.34
N ALA A 594 -2.79 28.93 -16.62
CA ALA A 594 -2.14 29.71 -17.69
C ALA A 594 -2.69 31.14 -17.77
N LEU A 595 -4.01 31.32 -17.64
CA LEU A 595 -4.65 32.64 -17.62
C LEU A 595 -4.26 33.48 -16.39
N PHE A 596 -4.02 32.86 -15.23
CA PHE A 596 -3.54 33.57 -14.04
C PHE A 596 -2.08 34.02 -14.17
N ALA A 597 -1.22 33.22 -14.83
CA ALA A 597 0.17 33.58 -15.12
C ALA A 597 0.27 34.80 -16.07
N GLU A 598 -0.64 34.92 -17.05
CA GLU A 598 -0.70 36.08 -17.93
C GLU A 598 -1.04 37.38 -17.18
N GLY A 599 -2.03 37.32 -16.28
CA GLY A 599 -2.50 38.48 -15.51
C GLY A 599 -1.47 39.04 -14.52
N THR A 600 -0.44 38.27 -14.16
CA THR A 600 0.69 38.72 -13.34
C THR A 600 1.80 39.34 -14.19
N SER A 601 2.06 38.83 -15.41
CA SER A 601 2.99 39.44 -16.38
C SER A 601 2.51 40.78 -16.95
N GLN A 602 1.19 41.00 -17.14
CA GLN A 602 0.68 42.29 -17.62
C GLN A 602 0.76 43.43 -16.58
N LYS A 603 0.95 43.11 -15.29
CA LYS A 603 1.17 44.13 -14.24
C LYS A 603 2.61 44.63 -14.17
N SER A 604 3.58 43.92 -14.74
CA SER A 604 5.00 44.35 -14.74
C SER A 604 5.40 45.17 -15.96
N SER A 605 4.55 45.29 -16.99
CA SER A 605 4.85 46.01 -18.24
C SER A 605 4.40 47.48 -18.27
N HIS A 606 3.71 47.98 -17.24
CA HIS A 606 3.31 49.39 -17.13
C HIS A 606 4.19 50.16 -16.13
N THR A 607 5.50 50.26 -16.38
CA THR A 607 6.35 51.36 -15.88
C THR A 607 7.70 51.33 -16.59
N SER A 608 7.78 51.92 -17.79
CA SER A 608 9.06 52.36 -18.40
C SER A 608 8.82 53.19 -19.65
N THR A 609 8.54 54.48 -19.49
CA THR A 609 8.86 55.52 -20.48
C THR A 609 8.84 56.90 -19.83
N ALA A 610 10.01 57.42 -19.45
CA ALA A 610 10.31 58.86 -19.54
C ALA A 610 11.82 59.13 -19.39
N SER A 611 12.27 60.02 -20.25
CA SER A 611 13.62 60.46 -20.63
C SER A 611 14.43 61.21 -19.58
N VAL A 612 15.76 61.14 -19.77
CA VAL A 612 16.83 61.91 -19.14
C VAL A 612 16.76 63.41 -19.47
N SER A 613 16.95 64.28 -18.46
CA SER A 613 17.57 65.62 -18.59
C SER A 613 18.06 66.11 -17.22
N GLN A 614 19.28 66.65 -17.19
CA GLN A 614 20.04 67.16 -16.03
C GLN A 614 19.61 68.58 -15.63
N VAL A 615 19.78 68.97 -14.34
CA VAL A 615 20.40 70.22 -13.82
C VAL A 615 20.43 70.19 -12.26
N ALA A 616 21.42 70.88 -11.68
CA ALA A 616 21.97 70.77 -10.32
C ALA A 616 21.27 71.56 -9.16
N SER A 617 21.36 70.96 -7.95
CA SER A 617 21.48 71.35 -6.50
C SER A 617 21.21 72.79 -5.96
N PRO A 618 21.15 73.05 -4.62
CA PRO A 618 20.43 72.50 -3.43
C PRO A 618 19.78 73.68 -2.58
N PRO A 619 19.53 73.71 -1.22
CA PRO A 619 19.55 72.70 -0.12
C PRO A 619 18.37 72.72 0.92
N THR A 620 18.36 71.71 1.82
CA THR A 620 17.95 71.68 3.27
C THR A 620 16.48 71.96 3.69
N SER A 621 15.75 71.14 4.48
CA SER A 621 16.05 70.30 5.68
C SER A 621 14.85 69.36 6.02
N PRO A 622 14.84 68.55 7.11
CA PRO A 622 15.58 67.30 7.34
C PRO A 622 14.66 66.09 7.66
N SER A 623 15.14 64.86 7.40
CA SER A 623 14.51 63.61 7.85
C SER A 623 15.17 63.09 9.14
N MET A 624 14.38 62.46 10.01
CA MET A 624 14.86 61.77 11.20
C MET A 624 14.99 60.26 10.94
N SER A 625 16.17 59.77 11.30
CA SER A 625 16.73 58.43 11.18
C SER A 625 16.29 57.47 12.29
N GLY A 626 16.35 56.18 11.98
CA GLY A 626 16.24 55.09 12.95
C GLY A 626 17.45 54.92 13.86
N SER A 627 17.22 54.26 15.01
CA SER A 627 18.25 53.70 15.89
C SER A 627 17.68 52.56 16.75
N LYS A 628 18.29 51.38 16.58
CA LYS A 628 18.64 50.33 17.58
C LYS A 628 17.54 49.58 18.35
N LEU A 629 17.51 48.26 18.11
CA LEU A 629 17.77 47.24 19.13
C LEU A 629 18.59 46.10 18.49
N ARG A 630 19.80 45.88 19.01
CA ARG A 630 20.71 44.76 18.70
C ARG A 630 20.51 43.68 19.78
N TYR A 631 20.59 42.41 19.40
CA TYR A 631 20.96 41.33 20.32
C TYR A 631 22.03 40.47 19.65
N ASP A 632 23.10 40.23 20.40
CA ASP A 632 24.34 39.58 20.02
C ASP A 632 24.18 38.05 19.93
N ALA A 633 24.85 37.46 18.95
CA ALA A 633 24.97 36.01 18.78
C ALA A 633 25.97 35.43 19.81
N TYR A 634 25.59 34.37 20.50
CA TYR A 634 26.46 33.71 21.47
C TYR A 634 27.67 33.05 20.79
N GLU A 635 28.84 33.33 21.36
CA GLU A 635 30.13 32.71 21.06
C GLU A 635 30.13 31.20 21.37
N ALA A 636 30.75 30.42 20.47
CA ALA A 636 31.00 29.00 20.68
C ALA A 636 32.09 28.77 21.74
N PRO A 637 31.91 27.81 22.67
CA PRO A 637 32.92 27.52 23.67
C PRO A 637 34.13 26.82 23.05
N LYS A 638 35.31 27.38 23.31
CA LYS A 638 36.63 26.86 22.92
C LYS A 638 36.97 25.62 23.74
N SER A 639 37.53 24.62 23.07
CA SER A 639 38.05 23.38 23.61
C SER A 639 39.27 23.59 24.52
N PRO A 640 39.36 22.91 25.67
CA PRO A 640 40.62 22.65 26.32
C PRO A 640 41.21 21.29 25.90
N ALA A 641 42.53 21.23 26.02
CA ALA A 641 43.42 20.22 25.49
C ALA A 641 43.28 18.82 26.10
N ARG A 642 43.70 17.83 25.31
CA ARG A 642 44.05 16.45 25.71
C ARG A 642 45.00 16.40 26.92
N PRO A 643 44.94 15.29 27.67
CA PRO A 643 46.11 14.51 27.99
C PRO A 643 46.13 13.16 27.26
N ARG A 644 47.31 12.78 26.77
CA ARG A 644 47.64 11.44 26.25
C ARG A 644 47.92 10.48 27.42
N VAL A 645 47.29 9.31 27.44
CA VAL A 645 47.81 8.07 28.05
C VAL A 645 47.29 6.90 27.19
N SER A 646 48.16 6.35 26.35
CA SER A 646 48.84 5.05 26.47
C SER A 646 48.00 3.84 26.05
N GLN A 647 48.54 3.12 25.08
CA GLN A 647 48.14 1.81 24.59
C GLN A 647 48.05 0.79 25.74
N GLN A 648 47.09 -0.14 25.65
CA GLN A 648 47.35 -1.57 25.82
C GLN A 648 46.16 -2.41 25.33
N ARG A 649 46.43 -3.25 24.31
CA ARG A 649 45.71 -4.51 24.07
C ARG A 649 46.09 -5.50 25.18
N PRO A 650 45.21 -6.45 25.51
CA PRO A 650 45.42 -7.82 25.02
C PRO A 650 44.14 -8.36 24.36
N SER A 651 44.20 -8.99 23.18
CA SER A 651 44.68 -10.35 22.93
C SER A 651 43.76 -11.42 23.56
N ALA A 652 42.83 -11.90 22.72
CA ALA A 652 42.42 -13.29 22.52
C ALA A 652 42.42 -14.28 23.70
N ALA A 653 41.27 -14.92 23.91
CA ALA A 653 41.22 -16.36 24.14
C ALA A 653 39.90 -16.93 23.57
N ARG A 654 40.06 -17.77 22.54
CA ARG A 654 39.04 -18.70 22.06
C ARG A 654 38.92 -19.83 23.07
N HIS A 655 37.71 -20.28 23.36
CA HIS A 655 37.46 -21.66 23.76
C HIS A 655 36.20 -22.15 23.07
N ASP A 656 36.42 -23.05 22.12
CA ASP A 656 35.41 -23.94 21.54
C ASP A 656 34.95 -24.94 22.61
N LEU A 657 33.65 -25.21 22.65
CA LEU A 657 33.06 -26.46 23.14
C LEU A 657 31.68 -26.63 22.50
N GLU A 658 31.59 -27.63 21.62
CA GLU A 658 30.36 -28.15 21.03
C GLU A 658 29.54 -28.91 22.10
N SER A 659 28.22 -28.71 22.13
CA SER A 659 27.19 -29.75 22.36
C SER A 659 25.80 -29.14 22.31
N GLY A 660 24.87 -29.84 21.65
CA GLY A 660 23.57 -29.35 21.21
C GLY A 660 22.46 -29.31 22.26
N GLY A 661 21.49 -28.44 21.99
CA GLY A 661 20.21 -28.30 22.69
C GLY A 661 19.48 -27.07 22.15
N TRP A 662 18.52 -27.25 21.23
CA TRP A 662 17.78 -26.15 20.60
C TRP A 662 16.76 -25.54 21.58
N SER A 663 17.25 -24.61 22.40
CA SER A 663 16.52 -23.53 23.05
C SER A 663 17.53 -22.42 23.31
N GLY A 664 17.89 -21.69 22.25
CA GLY A 664 18.92 -20.66 22.29
C GLY A 664 18.60 -19.52 21.33
N THR A 665 18.81 -18.31 21.81
CA THR A 665 18.71 -17.04 21.08
C THR A 665 19.42 -17.13 19.73
N MET A 666 18.72 -16.80 18.64
CA MET A 666 19.28 -16.93 17.28
C MET A 666 20.53 -16.08 17.10
N THR A 667 21.54 -16.66 16.45
CA THR A 667 22.80 -15.96 16.19
C THR A 667 22.69 -15.04 14.96
N PRO A 668 23.53 -13.99 14.83
CA PRO A 668 23.57 -13.13 13.65
C PRO A 668 23.76 -13.89 12.31
N GLY A 669 24.37 -15.08 12.34
CA GLY A 669 24.52 -15.96 11.18
C GLY A 669 23.20 -16.62 10.72
N GLU A 670 22.26 -16.86 11.63
CA GLU A 670 20.94 -17.43 11.30
C GLU A 670 20.00 -16.36 10.72
N LEU A 671 20.11 -15.11 11.18
CA LEU A 671 19.44 -13.95 10.57
C LEU A 671 19.89 -13.68 9.12
N THR A 672 21.13 -14.03 8.76
CA THR A 672 21.62 -13.95 7.37
C THR A 672 21.14 -15.11 6.48
N LEU A 673 20.65 -16.20 7.05
CA LEU A 673 20.09 -17.35 6.30
C LEU A 673 18.60 -17.20 6.01
N SER A 674 17.89 -16.45 6.86
CA SER A 674 16.47 -16.16 6.69
C SER A 674 16.23 -15.44 5.35
N PRO A 675 15.44 -16.02 4.42
CA PRO A 675 15.07 -15.33 3.20
C PRO A 675 14.32 -14.05 3.57
N PRO A 676 14.54 -12.91 2.89
CA PRO A 676 13.68 -11.75 3.06
C PRO A 676 12.22 -12.20 2.91
N TYR A 677 11.33 -11.68 3.76
CA TYR A 677 9.89 -11.96 3.77
C TYR A 677 9.25 -11.89 2.36
N GLU A 678 9.81 -11.03 1.51
CA GLU A 678 9.57 -10.90 0.07
C GLU A 678 9.71 -12.21 -0.75
N LEU A 679 10.70 -13.08 -0.50
CA LEU A 679 10.86 -14.35 -1.26
C LEU A 679 9.75 -15.36 -0.95
N GLN A 680 9.15 -15.32 0.24
CA GLN A 680 7.96 -16.10 0.55
C GLN A 680 6.73 -15.57 -0.20
N LYS A 681 6.62 -14.25 -0.42
CA LYS A 681 5.56 -13.65 -1.25
C LYS A 681 5.76 -13.90 -2.74
N LEU A 682 6.99 -13.78 -3.26
CA LEU A 682 7.35 -14.07 -4.66
C LEU A 682 7.08 -15.53 -5.06
N SER A 683 7.09 -16.43 -4.07
CA SER A 683 6.67 -17.81 -4.28
C SER A 683 5.19 -17.87 -4.70
N LEU A 684 4.33 -16.91 -4.41
CA LEU A 684 2.89 -17.01 -4.69
C LEU A 684 2.37 -16.01 -5.73
N SER A 685 3.21 -15.09 -6.23
CA SER A 685 2.81 -14.08 -7.22
C SER A 685 3.01 -14.58 -8.66
N PRO A 686 2.08 -14.31 -9.61
CA PRO A 686 2.34 -14.43 -11.04
C PRO A 686 3.55 -13.57 -11.45
N LEU A 687 4.31 -14.00 -12.46
CA LEU A 687 5.55 -13.35 -12.94
C LEU A 687 5.38 -11.88 -13.42
N HIS A 688 4.17 -11.32 -13.37
CA HIS A 688 3.86 -9.96 -13.81
C HIS A 688 3.86 -8.88 -12.74
N SER A 689 4.37 -9.16 -11.53
CA SER A 689 4.55 -8.12 -10.50
C SER A 689 6.01 -7.72 -10.26
N SER A 690 6.91 -7.94 -11.23
CA SER A 690 8.17 -7.18 -11.27
C SER A 690 7.88 -5.81 -11.84
N ARG A 691 8.07 -4.78 -11.01
CA ARG A 691 7.98 -3.34 -11.34
C ARG A 691 8.59 -3.10 -12.73
N ARG A 692 7.76 -3.04 -13.77
CA ARG A 692 8.12 -2.44 -15.05
C ARG A 692 8.33 -0.96 -14.76
N LYS A 693 9.57 -0.52 -14.53
CA LYS A 693 9.95 0.85 -14.88
C LYS A 693 9.88 0.88 -16.42
N MET A 694 8.68 1.18 -16.94
CA MET A 694 8.49 1.49 -18.35
C MET A 694 9.20 2.83 -18.61
N THR A 695 10.11 2.80 -19.56
CA THR A 695 10.55 3.99 -20.28
C THR A 695 9.40 4.45 -21.18
N ASP A 696 9.21 5.77 -21.20
CA ASP A 696 8.33 6.62 -22.03
C ASP A 696 6.85 6.79 -21.61
N ASP A 697 6.58 8.04 -21.22
CA ASP A 697 5.41 8.92 -21.46
C ASP A 697 3.99 8.33 -21.32
N ASP A 698 3.35 8.59 -20.17
CA ASP A 698 1.99 9.14 -20.04
C ASP A 698 1.52 9.09 -18.57
N GLY A 699 0.92 10.19 -18.11
CA GLY A 699 0.51 10.39 -16.72
C GLY A 699 -0.72 9.58 -16.31
N MET A 700 -0.59 8.80 -15.23
CA MET A 700 -1.71 8.24 -14.46
C MET A 700 -1.42 8.32 -12.94
N PRO A 701 -2.48 8.42 -12.10
CA PRO A 701 -2.40 8.86 -10.71
C PRO A 701 -2.01 7.74 -9.74
N ILE A 702 -1.36 8.16 -8.66
CA ILE A 702 -0.87 7.36 -7.55
C ILE A 702 -2.07 6.94 -6.67
N PRO A 703 -2.38 5.64 -6.50
CA PRO A 703 -3.19 5.21 -5.37
C PRO A 703 -2.35 5.40 -4.11
N GLU A 704 -2.92 5.98 -3.05
CA GLU A 704 -2.28 6.17 -1.75
C GLU A 704 -1.55 4.88 -1.31
N SER A 705 -0.24 4.90 -1.52
CA SER A 705 0.65 3.79 -1.18
C SER A 705 0.73 3.72 0.33
N ALA A 706 0.26 2.61 0.88
CA ALA A 706 0.61 2.17 2.22
C ALA A 706 2.11 2.42 2.45
N ARG A 707 2.41 3.28 3.43
CA ARG A 707 3.76 3.52 3.93
C ARG A 707 4.37 2.15 4.26
N SER A 708 5.42 1.79 3.56
CA SER A 708 6.26 0.66 3.93
C SER A 708 7.13 1.12 5.09
N ASP A 709 6.65 0.90 6.32
CA ASP A 709 7.44 1.06 7.53
C ASP A 709 8.60 0.05 7.51
N LEU A 710 9.77 0.48 7.01
CA LEU A 710 11.03 -0.27 7.08
C LEU A 710 11.69 -0.18 8.47
N ILE A 711 10.89 -0.01 9.52
CA ILE A 711 11.29 -0.24 10.92
C ILE A 711 10.22 -1.11 11.59
N ALA A 712 10.03 -2.32 11.08
CA ALA A 712 9.31 -3.37 11.79
C ALA A 712 10.07 -4.69 11.62
N PHE A 713 10.84 -5.06 12.64
CA PHE A 713 11.19 -6.45 12.88
C PHE A 713 10.27 -7.01 13.97
N ASP A 714 9.60 -8.09 13.59
CA ASP A 714 8.74 -9.02 14.32
C ASP A 714 8.93 -9.11 15.84
N THR A 715 7.80 -9.14 16.55
CA THR A 715 7.63 -10.01 17.72
C THR A 715 6.66 -11.15 17.36
N PRO A 716 7.12 -12.41 17.30
CA PRO A 716 6.27 -13.58 17.46
C PRO A 716 6.06 -13.85 18.96
N PHE A 717 5.21 -14.81 19.29
CA PHE A 717 4.83 -15.33 20.62
C PHE A 717 3.61 -14.66 21.27
N LEU A 718 2.44 -15.28 21.08
CA LEU A 718 1.51 -15.70 22.13
C LEU A 718 0.36 -16.49 21.48
N SER A 719 0.41 -17.82 21.55
CA SER A 719 -0.75 -18.71 21.59
C SER A 719 -0.26 -20.15 21.81
N GLY A 720 -0.48 -20.67 23.01
CA GLY A 720 -0.24 -22.07 23.34
C GLY A 720 -0.76 -22.40 24.72
N SER A 721 -2.07 -22.70 24.81
CA SER A 721 -2.66 -23.38 25.97
C SER A 721 -2.08 -24.81 26.08
N PRO A 722 -1.86 -25.36 27.28
CA PRO A 722 -1.03 -26.54 27.47
C PRO A 722 -1.81 -27.87 27.33
N LEU A 723 -1.20 -28.84 26.66
CA LEU A 723 -1.53 -30.26 26.74
C LEU A 723 -0.43 -31.00 27.51
N MET A 724 -0.89 -31.78 28.48
CA MET A 724 -0.19 -32.60 29.46
C MET A 724 0.81 -33.61 28.88
N PRO A 725 1.86 -34.00 29.63
CA PRO A 725 2.49 -35.30 29.51
C PRO A 725 2.05 -36.26 30.64
N SER A 726 1.81 -37.49 30.22
CA SER A 726 1.45 -38.67 30.98
C SER A 726 2.54 -39.10 31.98
N THR A 727 2.16 -39.48 33.20
CA THR A 727 2.91 -40.48 33.99
C THR A 727 1.96 -41.18 34.98
N MET A 728 2.02 -42.51 35.03
CA MET A 728 1.37 -43.38 36.05
C MET A 728 2.47 -44.03 36.91
N PRO A 729 2.15 -44.78 37.99
CA PRO A 729 1.41 -44.51 39.24
C PRO A 729 2.41 -44.66 40.45
N PRO A 730 2.10 -44.84 41.77
CA PRO A 730 0.86 -45.30 42.41
C PRO A 730 0.42 -44.70 43.77
N ALA A 731 -0.79 -45.13 44.17
CA ALA A 731 -1.29 -45.50 45.51
C ALA A 731 -1.59 -44.46 46.63
N SER A 732 -2.88 -44.48 47.01
CA SER A 732 -3.50 -44.33 48.35
C SER A 732 -3.53 -42.97 49.09
N SER A 733 -4.74 -42.39 49.11
CA SER A 733 -5.56 -41.76 50.18
C SER A 733 -4.92 -41.35 51.53
N PRO A 734 -5.55 -40.48 52.38
CA PRO A 734 -6.69 -39.56 52.20
C PRO A 734 -6.43 -38.12 52.74
N ALA A 735 -7.36 -37.18 52.51
CA ALA A 735 -7.51 -35.94 53.30
C ALA A 735 -8.26 -36.23 54.63
N PRO A 736 -8.50 -35.29 55.57
CA PRO A 736 -8.02 -33.91 55.75
C PRO A 736 -7.52 -33.61 57.20
N SER A 737 -6.71 -32.55 57.38
CA SER A 737 -6.66 -31.79 58.65
C SER A 737 -5.99 -30.42 58.47
N GLN A 738 -6.82 -29.38 58.48
CA GLN A 738 -6.46 -28.03 58.95
C GLN A 738 -6.13 -28.07 60.47
N PRO A 739 -5.80 -26.95 61.14
CA PRO A 739 -5.01 -25.75 60.79
C PRO A 739 -4.06 -25.35 61.95
N VAL A 740 -3.02 -24.54 61.70
CA VAL A 740 -2.47 -23.59 62.72
C VAL A 740 -1.90 -22.36 61.98
N PRO A 741 -2.06 -21.13 62.52
CA PRO A 741 -2.18 -19.90 61.74
C PRO A 741 -0.94 -18.98 61.77
N ASP A 742 -1.06 -17.88 61.01
CA ASP A 742 -0.40 -16.57 61.14
C ASP A 742 1.03 -16.38 60.61
N THR A 743 1.09 -15.83 59.39
CA THR A 743 1.50 -14.43 59.17
C THR A 743 1.03 -13.99 57.77
N GLY A 744 -0.07 -13.23 57.72
CA GLY A 744 -0.74 -12.83 56.48
C GLY A 744 0.02 -11.79 55.67
N LEU A 745 1.16 -12.15 55.07
CA LEU A 745 1.71 -11.39 53.94
C LEU A 745 1.02 -11.87 52.64
N PRO A 746 0.42 -10.97 51.85
CA PRO A 746 -0.09 -11.33 50.53
C PRO A 746 1.06 -11.72 49.61
N ASP A 747 1.02 -12.93 49.05
CA ASP A 747 2.02 -13.42 48.11
C ASP A 747 1.99 -12.60 46.80
N PHE A 748 3.12 -11.97 46.47
CA PHE A 748 3.28 -11.13 45.28
C PHE A 748 3.04 -11.92 43.99
N LYS A 749 3.50 -13.18 43.93
CA LYS A 749 3.38 -14.02 42.73
C LYS A 749 1.93 -14.25 42.36
N THR A 750 1.14 -14.69 43.34
CA THR A 750 -0.27 -14.99 43.17
C THR A 750 -1.07 -13.75 42.74
N GLN A 751 -0.74 -12.56 43.27
CA GLN A 751 -1.39 -11.31 42.85
C GLN A 751 -0.95 -10.83 41.46
N TRP A 752 0.33 -11.00 41.10
CA TRP A 752 0.83 -10.60 39.79
C TRP A 752 0.27 -11.45 38.64
N GLU A 753 0.12 -12.76 38.87
CA GLU A 753 -0.44 -13.73 37.92
C GLU A 753 -1.96 -13.57 37.80
N SER A 754 -2.69 -13.33 38.90
CA SER A 754 -4.14 -13.08 38.83
C SER A 754 -4.50 -11.83 38.01
N MET A 755 -3.58 -10.87 37.92
CA MET A 755 -3.72 -9.63 37.16
C MET A 755 -3.15 -9.69 35.73
N GLU A 756 -2.83 -10.88 35.19
CA GLU A 756 -2.23 -11.03 33.84
C GLU A 756 -3.13 -10.53 32.70
N SER A 757 -4.44 -10.61 32.85
CA SER A 757 -5.41 -10.08 31.87
C SER A 757 -5.55 -8.55 31.88
N SER A 758 -4.93 -7.86 32.84
CA SER A 758 -5.04 -6.40 33.01
C SER A 758 -3.98 -5.63 32.22
N THR A 759 -4.34 -4.44 31.73
CA THR A 759 -3.44 -3.56 30.95
C THR A 759 -2.18 -3.19 31.74
N ALA A 760 -1.01 -3.66 31.30
CA ALA A 760 0.26 -3.32 31.91
C ALA A 760 0.63 -1.86 31.65
N SER A 761 0.92 -1.10 32.71
CA SER A 761 1.44 0.28 32.62
C SER A 761 2.93 0.29 32.90
N ARG A 762 3.68 1.14 32.20
CA ARG A 762 5.13 1.35 32.40
C ARG A 762 5.44 2.84 32.44
N GLY A 763 6.47 3.21 33.20
CA GLY A 763 6.98 4.58 33.27
C GLY A 763 8.36 4.62 33.91
N TRP A 764 9.02 5.77 33.80
CA TRP A 764 10.30 6.06 34.43
C TRP A 764 10.07 6.93 35.67
N PHE A 765 10.90 6.73 36.69
CA PHE A 765 10.95 7.54 37.89
C PHE A 765 12.38 8.05 38.08
N GLU A 766 12.53 9.38 38.18
CA GLU A 766 13.82 10.04 38.44
C GLU A 766 14.17 9.91 39.93
N GLY A 767 14.77 8.76 40.30
CA GLY A 767 15.25 8.47 41.65
C GLY A 767 15.32 6.98 41.96
N SER A 768 16.00 6.63 43.05
CA SER A 768 16.17 5.23 43.48
C SER A 768 14.84 4.54 43.84
N ALA A 769 14.83 3.20 43.79
CA ALA A 769 13.66 2.40 44.16
C ALA A 769 13.15 2.71 45.59
N ASP A 770 14.06 3.04 46.51
CA ASP A 770 13.70 3.47 47.87
C ASP A 770 13.01 4.84 47.92
N ALA A 771 13.42 5.78 47.06
CA ALA A 771 12.77 7.08 46.92
C ALA A 771 11.35 6.93 46.35
N LEU A 772 11.17 6.01 45.39
CA LEU A 772 9.87 5.65 44.83
C LEU A 772 8.94 5.08 45.90
N VAL A 773 9.41 4.13 46.71
CA VAL A 773 8.63 3.56 47.82
C VAL A 773 8.26 4.63 48.85
N LYS A 774 9.15 5.59 49.15
CA LYS A 774 8.84 6.71 50.03
C LYS A 774 7.76 7.63 49.46
N GLN A 775 7.79 7.92 48.16
CA GLN A 775 6.74 8.73 47.53
C GLN A 775 5.37 8.05 47.55
N LEU A 776 5.31 6.74 47.34
CA LEU A 776 4.06 5.98 47.45
C LEU A 776 3.49 5.98 48.87
N LYS A 777 4.34 6.06 49.90
CA LYS A 777 3.90 6.20 51.32
C LYS A 777 3.26 7.55 51.65
N THR A 778 3.42 8.55 50.79
CA THR A 778 2.85 9.89 50.98
C THR A 778 1.34 9.92 50.72
N ILE A 779 0.78 8.88 50.07
CA ILE A 779 -0.64 8.76 49.80
C ILE A 779 -1.35 8.21 51.04
N GLU A 780 -2.24 9.00 51.64
CA GLU A 780 -3.04 8.56 52.79
C GLU A 780 -3.91 7.35 52.41
N SER A 781 -4.06 6.39 53.33
CA SER A 781 -4.87 5.14 53.22
C SER A 781 -4.32 3.99 52.33
N ILE A 782 -3.01 3.92 52.09
CA ILE A 782 -2.37 2.82 51.35
C ILE A 782 -1.56 1.88 52.25
N GLY A 783 -1.76 0.56 52.12
CA GLY A 783 -0.85 -0.47 52.63
C GLY A 783 0.20 -0.85 51.59
N ILE A 784 1.49 -0.77 51.93
CA ILE A 784 2.60 -1.08 51.01
C ILE A 784 3.41 -2.25 51.54
N TYR A 785 3.60 -3.27 50.69
CA TYR A 785 4.44 -4.43 50.96
C TYR A 785 5.61 -4.45 49.98
N THR A 786 6.84 -4.45 50.48
CA THR A 786 8.07 -4.49 49.67
C THR A 786 8.70 -5.87 49.78
N PHE A 787 9.08 -6.43 48.64
CA PHE A 787 9.79 -7.70 48.54
C PHE A 787 11.15 -7.45 47.86
N PRO A 788 12.26 -7.91 48.46
CA PRO A 788 13.60 -7.66 47.95
C PRO A 788 13.86 -8.38 46.63
N ALA A 789 14.78 -7.85 45.82
CA ALA A 789 15.22 -8.41 44.54
C ALA A 789 15.71 -9.87 44.57
N GLY A 790 15.99 -10.45 45.75
CA GLY A 790 16.43 -11.84 45.88
C GLY A 790 15.32 -12.89 45.76
N ASP A 791 14.05 -12.50 45.92
CA ASP A 791 12.94 -13.46 46.03
C ASP A 791 12.39 -13.85 44.64
N GLU A 792 11.79 -15.04 44.50
CA GLU A 792 10.98 -15.39 43.32
C GLU A 792 9.61 -14.68 43.37
N PRO A 793 8.88 -14.48 42.26
CA PRO A 793 9.26 -14.62 40.85
C PRO A 793 9.92 -13.30 40.40
N PHE A 794 10.92 -13.30 39.54
CA PHE A 794 11.72 -12.11 39.14
C PHE A 794 12.87 -11.77 40.12
N VAL A 795 13.90 -12.62 40.12
CA VAL A 795 15.17 -12.37 40.82
C VAL A 795 15.97 -11.27 40.09
N GLY A 796 16.42 -10.25 40.82
CA GLY A 796 17.13 -9.08 40.29
C GLY A 796 16.29 -7.81 40.12
N GLU A 797 15.01 -7.83 40.50
CA GLU A 797 14.09 -6.67 40.46
C GLU A 797 13.36 -6.51 41.79
N ASP A 798 13.30 -5.28 42.32
CA ASP A 798 12.54 -4.99 43.54
C ASP A 798 11.03 -5.01 43.25
N LYS A 799 10.26 -5.55 44.18
CA LYS A 799 8.81 -5.76 43.99
C LYS A 799 8.04 -5.04 45.07
N VAL A 800 6.98 -4.35 44.67
CA VAL A 800 6.15 -3.56 45.59
C VAL A 800 4.68 -3.89 45.33
N LEU A 801 3.95 -4.28 46.37
CA LEU A 801 2.51 -4.46 46.33
C LEU A 801 1.83 -3.33 47.11
N VAL A 802 0.94 -2.63 46.44
CA VAL A 802 0.17 -1.49 46.95
C VAL A 802 -1.28 -1.94 47.14
N ARG A 803 -1.81 -1.78 48.34
CA ARG A 803 -3.20 -2.15 48.69
C ARG A 803 -3.98 -0.91 49.11
N ILE A 804 -5.13 -0.69 48.49
CA ILE A 804 -6.14 0.28 48.95
C ILE A 804 -7.47 -0.45 49.04
N GLY A 805 -8.07 -0.51 50.24
CA GLY A 805 -9.29 -1.30 50.47
C GLY A 805 -9.09 -2.79 50.14
N ASP A 806 -9.87 -3.31 49.19
CA ASP A 806 -9.77 -4.69 48.67
C ASP A 806 -9.07 -4.80 47.31
N SER A 807 -8.55 -3.70 46.77
CA SER A 807 -7.83 -3.67 45.49
C SER A 807 -6.31 -3.65 45.67
N TYR A 808 -5.62 -4.37 44.79
CA TYR A 808 -4.17 -4.51 44.76
C TYR A 808 -3.58 -3.95 43.46
N ALA A 809 -2.44 -3.28 43.58
CA ALA A 809 -1.58 -2.87 42.49
C ALA A 809 -0.19 -3.46 42.71
N ALA A 810 0.31 -4.23 41.75
CA ALA A 810 1.61 -4.87 41.82
C ALA A 810 2.61 -4.14 40.92
N LEU A 811 3.76 -3.74 41.48
CA LEU A 811 4.83 -3.02 40.81
C LEU A 811 6.12 -3.83 40.81
N ARG A 812 6.81 -3.82 39.67
CA ARG A 812 8.18 -4.30 39.50
C ARG A 812 9.08 -3.11 39.21
N LEU A 813 10.18 -3.01 39.93
CA LEU A 813 11.13 -1.91 39.87
C LEU A 813 12.47 -2.47 39.40
N ARG A 814 13.03 -1.86 38.37
CA ARG A 814 14.37 -2.15 37.89
C ARG A 814 15.20 -0.87 37.98
N THR A 815 16.22 -0.90 38.81
CA THR A 815 17.20 0.19 38.97
C THR A 815 18.30 0.04 37.91
N ASP A 816 18.68 1.15 37.27
CA ASP A 816 19.81 1.23 36.35
C ASP A 816 21.04 1.88 37.03
N GLU A 817 22.22 1.80 36.42
CA GLU A 817 23.48 2.31 36.99
C GLU A 817 23.49 3.84 37.25
N ASP A 818 22.58 4.59 36.63
CA ASP A 818 22.44 6.05 36.71
C ASP A 818 21.37 6.54 37.73
N GLU A 819 20.96 5.71 38.70
CA GLU A 819 19.92 5.98 39.72
C GLU A 819 18.48 6.26 39.21
N GLU A 820 18.21 6.05 37.91
CA GLU A 820 16.86 6.08 37.35
C GLU A 820 16.14 4.72 37.52
N CYS A 821 14.84 4.75 37.88
CA CYS A 821 14.06 3.55 38.16
C CYS A 821 12.96 3.33 37.12
N LEU A 822 13.03 2.22 36.39
CA LEU A 822 11.96 1.76 35.51
C LEU A 822 10.94 0.98 36.32
N TRP A 823 9.69 1.45 36.35
CA TRP A 823 8.59 0.75 37.02
C TRP A 823 7.60 0.14 36.01
N ARG A 824 7.15 -1.08 36.30
CA ARG A 824 6.08 -1.78 35.58
C ARG A 824 4.98 -2.14 36.55
N MET A 825 3.77 -1.69 36.27
CA MET A 825 2.62 -1.86 37.15
C MET A 825 1.50 -2.66 36.48
N ARG A 826 0.94 -3.62 37.22
CA ARG A 826 -0.32 -4.30 36.89
C ARG A 826 -1.36 -3.96 37.97
N VAL A 827 -2.52 -3.47 37.52
CA VAL A 827 -3.66 -3.13 38.39
C VAL A 827 -4.95 -3.45 37.65
N ALA A 828 -5.86 -4.18 38.29
CA ALA A 828 -7.20 -4.45 37.77
C ALA A 828 -8.12 -3.23 37.90
N ASP A 829 -8.01 -2.48 39.00
CA ASP A 829 -8.79 -1.26 39.25
C ASP A 829 -8.21 -0.04 38.51
N ALA A 830 -9.06 0.64 37.74
CA ALA A 830 -8.70 1.83 36.98
C ALA A 830 -8.47 3.06 37.88
N GLN A 831 -9.16 3.17 39.02
CA GLN A 831 -9.00 4.32 39.94
C GLN A 831 -7.66 4.24 40.67
N LEU A 832 -7.32 3.06 41.22
CA LEU A 832 -6.02 2.80 41.82
C LEU A 832 -4.86 3.03 40.84
N ARG A 833 -5.03 2.66 39.57
CA ARG A 833 -4.04 2.89 38.51
C ARG A 833 -3.74 4.38 38.31
N VAL A 834 -4.75 5.24 38.31
CA VAL A 834 -4.57 6.70 38.13
C VAL A 834 -3.88 7.31 39.34
N LEU A 835 -4.23 6.89 40.56
CA LEU A 835 -3.62 7.38 41.80
C LEU A 835 -2.13 7.04 41.89
N VAL A 836 -1.76 5.78 41.60
CA VAL A 836 -0.35 5.36 41.61
C VAL A 836 0.43 6.05 40.49
N LYS A 837 -0.15 6.23 39.30
CA LYS A 837 0.49 6.98 38.22
C LYS A 837 0.73 8.45 38.57
N ARG A 838 -0.24 9.12 39.21
CA ARG A 838 -0.09 10.52 39.64
C ARG A 838 1.05 10.67 40.65
N ALA A 839 1.11 9.76 41.62
CA ALA A 839 2.18 9.77 42.62
C ALA A 839 3.58 9.51 42.05
N LEU A 840 3.69 8.73 40.97
CA LEU A 840 4.96 8.42 40.31
C LEU A 840 5.33 9.40 39.18
N GLY A 841 4.38 10.20 38.69
CA GLY A 841 4.53 11.10 37.54
C GLY A 841 4.77 12.58 37.88
N GLY A 842 4.70 12.96 39.16
CA GLY A 842 5.01 14.34 39.58
C GLY A 842 4.05 15.42 39.05
N GLU A 843 2.74 15.15 39.00
CA GLU A 843 1.68 16.17 38.80
C GLU A 843 0.69 16.23 39.96
#